data_AF-A0A3G4W5I1-F1
#
_entry.id   AF-A0A3G4W5I1-F1
#
_cell.length_a   1.000
_cell.length_b   1.000
_cell.length_c   1.000
_cell.angle_alpha   90.00
_cell.angle_beta   90.00
_cell.angle_gamma   90.00
#
_symmetry.space_group_name_H-M   'P 1'
#
loop_
_entity.id
_entity.type
_entity.pdbx_description
1 polymer ?
#
loop_
_entity_poly.entity_id
_entity_poly.type
_entity_poly.pdbx_seq_one_letter_code
_entity_poly.pdbx_strand_id
1 'polypeptide(L)'
;MTAHDLGELLNPSRRPQAPPPTLLPWLARWADPADLPSLARAAAALADTVDPGWPPIADAVAEILAKRADACAQLATLVEALPPLAGHLSPEAAAALNPSDDRPEILVYRAMAARQSLNAAAAPGDSPPGAPADDAWEQLRALARFAPADVPPLANVPLLAALLTGRAEQHGTLEDSETVYLLPYLDPRTLRGRVELALDLVEEALDSEAEWYAAALAVRAVPYLDARQRDRLRDIADGAVGPWQGHLRALAATARLPWPSVRAELAAAHPGLAELDRAAEATESASLRLLCRQVIAGIGARYGASRGWRASPGDWWPDIRPVQTTAGSGLGADRGPSPGPQAAPTGLITMSSAGAPAGQPRYVNTHIVYRNDPFTFVDRYQPLLADTCYALRVGIGEWAADSLIDHPQAVPEELLPQTLEGHWLEVAAAGDDIEVDQAAAALFLPHQGEAWACSCPPGVQPHRCHPFDRTPYILLPLRSPSTPGRGRLRVTVHYQGHLLQAFQLSIVTGTEPVAAPYDPVLYGWTDYTATEALTDLDAQAPRTLSVLTDAADDGTCRIYWKAGPESGLKVVAAEAQLGRAMGLFRQRLRSAHIVKGQGGEMNAYGGDNSKDRRRYLSDLARLATLGRTLRNSLRAMVGQELPVADDQPSTIQIARVRNSTYVFPWPVLYDLHLNDPPFGVEDSDWYQPCPVIDHWQRDVIEAGYPHACPYGSGHRVDTLCPYGFWGFRHAIEVPPSARPGIPMRREIPYRDAARMVVGQTLDDQLDLGAISAHLTRIERDLQVQAAARQTSTAGFGAALAAPELQFVYFFCHGLRESQRDPCIGPVVEIGVHDEISTHQIATWDATLWTPRQEHWRSAAPLVVINGCRTVEISPEALVSFVDAFTHASSAGVIGTEVMLHQKVAAEAAERFFGHFADPEGLDAGEAIRRMRLDLLGKGNVMGLAYTPYCSAELRLLRIPPGSERGA
;
A
#
# COMPACT_ATOMS: atom_id res chain seq x y z
N MET A 1 -4.14 30.90 -38.13
CA MET A 1 -3.31 30.41 -37.03
C MET A 1 -2.20 29.55 -37.59
N THR A 2 -1.06 29.47 -36.91
CA THR A 2 0.00 28.49 -37.15
C THR A 2 -0.20 27.24 -36.28
N ALA A 3 0.58 26.18 -36.53
CA ALA A 3 0.62 25.02 -35.64
C ALA A 3 1.14 25.35 -34.23
N HIS A 4 1.92 26.43 -34.07
CA HIS A 4 2.34 26.94 -32.75
C HIS A 4 1.17 27.60 -32.01
N ASP A 5 0.35 28.42 -32.69
CA ASP A 5 -0.86 29.02 -32.10
C ASP A 5 -1.86 27.94 -31.67
N LEU A 6 -1.99 26.87 -32.46
CA LEU A 6 -2.80 25.69 -32.13
C LEU A 6 -2.22 24.94 -30.92
N GLY A 7 -0.89 24.87 -30.81
CA GLY A 7 -0.18 24.33 -29.64
C GLY A 7 -0.47 25.12 -28.36
N GLU A 8 -0.39 26.45 -28.40
CA GLU A 8 -0.68 27.32 -27.23
C GLU A 8 -2.16 27.25 -26.78
N LEU A 9 -3.11 26.96 -27.68
CA LEU A 9 -4.51 26.72 -27.30
C LEU A 9 -4.77 25.33 -26.71
N LEU A 10 -3.98 24.33 -27.08
CA LEU A 10 -4.10 22.95 -26.56
C LEU A 10 -3.17 22.68 -25.36
N ASN A 11 -2.21 23.56 -25.10
CA ASN A 11 -1.28 23.52 -23.98
C ASN A 11 -1.04 24.97 -23.49
N PRO A 12 -1.84 25.48 -22.53
CA PRO A 12 -1.78 26.88 -22.11
C PRO A 12 -0.52 27.16 -21.26
N SER A 13 0.55 27.60 -21.93
CA SER A 13 1.94 27.78 -21.45
C SER A 13 2.18 28.79 -20.30
N ARG A 14 1.28 28.90 -19.31
CA ARG A 14 1.38 29.84 -18.17
C ARG A 14 1.13 29.23 -16.78
N ARG A 15 0.63 27.99 -16.69
CA ARG A 15 0.64 27.19 -15.46
C ARG A 15 0.92 25.71 -15.82
N PRO A 16 1.62 24.92 -14.98
CA PRO A 16 1.96 23.52 -15.28
C PRO A 16 0.79 22.56 -15.03
N GLN A 17 -0.39 22.87 -15.59
CA GLN A 17 -1.52 21.94 -15.65
C GLN A 17 -1.52 21.24 -17.03
N ALA A 18 -1.88 19.96 -17.08
CA ALA A 18 -1.98 19.25 -18.37
C ALA A 18 -3.29 19.65 -19.09
N PRO A 19 -3.44 19.32 -20.39
CA PRO A 19 -4.58 19.79 -21.19
C PRO A 19 -5.94 19.38 -20.58
N PRO A 20 -6.98 20.25 -20.67
CA PRO A 20 -8.30 19.94 -20.13
C PRO A 20 -8.93 18.66 -20.70
N PRO A 21 -9.46 17.75 -19.87
CA PRO A 21 -10.23 16.57 -20.30
C PRO A 21 -11.38 16.87 -21.28
N THR A 22 -11.98 18.07 -21.21
CA THR A 22 -13.02 18.54 -22.15
C THR A 22 -12.54 18.67 -23.61
N LEU A 23 -11.24 18.54 -23.88
CA LEU A 23 -10.70 18.46 -25.24
C LEU A 23 -10.86 17.06 -25.87
N LEU A 24 -11.10 15.98 -25.11
CA LEU A 24 -11.18 14.62 -25.67
C LEU A 24 -12.27 14.44 -26.75
N PRO A 25 -13.50 14.99 -26.63
CA PRO A 25 -14.48 14.94 -27.72
C PRO A 25 -14.01 15.67 -28.99
N TRP A 26 -13.26 16.78 -28.83
CA TRP A 26 -12.67 17.48 -29.98
C TRP A 26 -11.56 16.64 -30.64
N LEU A 27 -10.68 16.05 -29.83
CA LEU A 27 -9.63 15.13 -30.28
C LEU A 27 -10.22 13.90 -30.96
N ALA A 28 -11.35 13.36 -30.48
CA ALA A 28 -12.04 12.20 -31.07
C ALA A 28 -12.48 12.45 -32.52
N ARG A 29 -12.74 13.70 -32.90
CA ARG A 29 -13.07 14.11 -34.27
C ARG A 29 -11.83 14.29 -35.16
N TRP A 30 -10.72 14.82 -34.63
CA TRP A 30 -9.57 15.27 -35.42
C TRP A 30 -8.34 14.34 -35.39
N ALA A 31 -8.22 13.45 -34.41
CA ALA A 31 -7.09 12.53 -34.28
C ALA A 31 -7.01 11.50 -35.42
N ASP A 32 -5.81 10.97 -35.67
CA ASP A 32 -5.58 9.87 -36.62
C ASP A 32 -6.36 8.62 -36.19
N PRO A 33 -6.90 7.80 -37.12
CA PRO A 33 -7.45 6.49 -36.80
C PRO A 33 -6.57 5.64 -35.87
N ALA A 34 -5.24 5.67 -36.03
CA ALA A 34 -4.32 4.91 -35.19
C ALA A 34 -4.30 5.35 -33.71
N ASP A 35 -4.67 6.59 -33.40
CA ASP A 35 -4.64 7.15 -32.04
C ASP A 35 -5.97 6.95 -31.28
N LEU A 36 -7.04 6.55 -31.96
CA LEU A 36 -8.39 6.42 -31.38
C LEU A 36 -8.48 5.42 -30.22
N PRO A 37 -7.81 4.25 -30.21
CA PRO A 37 -7.86 3.34 -29.07
C PRO A 37 -7.25 3.93 -27.79
N SER A 38 -6.21 4.75 -27.91
CA SER A 38 -5.60 5.44 -26.77
C SER A 38 -6.45 6.61 -26.29
N LEU A 39 -7.16 7.28 -27.20
CA LEU A 39 -8.17 8.27 -26.84
C LEU A 39 -9.37 7.63 -26.11
N ALA A 40 -9.85 6.47 -26.58
CA ALA A 40 -10.94 5.72 -25.95
C ALA A 40 -10.58 5.32 -24.50
N ARG A 41 -9.36 4.78 -24.29
CA ARG A 41 -8.83 4.49 -22.93
C ARG A 41 -8.73 5.73 -22.05
N ALA A 42 -8.26 6.86 -22.59
CA ALA A 42 -8.20 8.11 -21.83
C ALA A 42 -9.59 8.63 -21.43
N ALA A 43 -10.59 8.48 -22.30
CA ALA A 43 -11.98 8.84 -21.99
C ALA A 43 -12.61 7.89 -20.97
N ALA A 44 -12.34 6.59 -21.05
CA ALA A 44 -12.76 5.59 -20.07
C ALA A 44 -12.17 5.86 -18.67
N ALA A 45 -10.86 6.14 -18.58
CA ALA A 45 -10.21 6.44 -17.29
C ALA A 45 -10.83 7.65 -16.58
N LEU A 46 -11.37 8.63 -17.31
CA LEU A 46 -12.06 9.80 -16.76
C LEU A 46 -13.49 9.51 -16.23
N ALA A 47 -14.08 8.36 -16.60
CA ALA A 47 -15.31 7.86 -16.00
C ALA A 47 -15.02 7.01 -14.74
N ASP A 48 -13.88 6.30 -14.72
CA ASP A 48 -13.56 5.30 -13.70
C ASP A 48 -12.59 5.77 -12.58
N THR A 49 -11.84 6.89 -12.75
CA THR A 49 -10.63 7.14 -11.92
C THR A 49 -10.33 8.57 -11.45
N VAL A 50 -11.10 9.59 -11.86
CA VAL A 50 -10.97 10.95 -11.30
C VAL A 50 -12.03 11.15 -10.23
N ASP A 51 -11.65 11.76 -9.12
CA ASP A 51 -12.56 12.33 -8.13
C ASP A 51 -12.51 13.88 -8.29
N PRO A 52 -13.63 14.56 -8.56
CA PRO A 52 -14.93 14.01 -8.96
C PRO A 52 -14.93 13.53 -10.43
N GLY A 53 -15.60 12.41 -10.70
CA GLY A 53 -15.65 11.81 -12.04
C GLY A 53 -16.51 12.63 -13.01
N TRP A 54 -16.19 12.63 -14.31
CA TRP A 54 -17.04 13.28 -15.32
C TRP A 54 -17.38 12.39 -16.53
N PRO A 55 -18.28 11.39 -16.32
CA PRO A 55 -18.80 10.52 -17.37
C PRO A 55 -19.31 11.19 -18.67
N PRO A 56 -19.84 12.44 -18.69
CA PRO A 56 -20.16 13.14 -19.94
C PRO A 56 -19.04 13.17 -20.99
N ILE A 57 -17.77 13.19 -20.56
CA ILE A 57 -16.63 13.17 -21.49
C ILE A 57 -16.52 11.80 -22.18
N ALA A 58 -16.72 10.72 -21.44
CA ALA A 58 -16.79 9.37 -21.98
C ALA A 58 -18.00 9.22 -22.94
N ASP A 59 -19.18 9.70 -22.57
CA ASP A 59 -20.38 9.70 -23.43
C ASP A 59 -20.15 10.45 -24.75
N ALA A 60 -19.62 11.68 -24.69
CA ALA A 60 -19.40 12.51 -25.88
C ALA A 60 -18.29 11.93 -26.78
N VAL A 61 -17.26 11.31 -26.20
CA VAL A 61 -16.25 10.57 -26.97
C VAL A 61 -16.89 9.34 -27.62
N ALA A 62 -17.72 8.57 -26.91
CA ALA A 62 -18.44 7.42 -27.45
C ALA A 62 -19.36 7.83 -28.63
N GLU A 63 -20.13 8.91 -28.51
CA GLU A 63 -21.01 9.45 -29.57
C GLU A 63 -20.23 9.85 -30.84
N ILE A 64 -19.00 10.35 -30.69
CA ILE A 64 -18.13 10.78 -31.81
C ILE A 64 -17.40 9.58 -32.41
N LEU A 65 -16.85 8.70 -31.58
CA LEU A 65 -16.13 7.52 -32.05
C LEU A 65 -17.06 6.56 -32.78
N ALA A 66 -18.30 6.35 -32.34
CA ALA A 66 -19.28 5.53 -33.06
C ALA A 66 -19.43 5.97 -34.53
N LYS A 67 -19.60 7.28 -34.76
CA LYS A 67 -19.73 7.91 -36.09
C LYS A 67 -18.47 7.85 -36.95
N ARG A 68 -17.31 7.53 -36.36
CA ARG A 68 -16.07 7.19 -37.07
C ARG A 68 -15.86 5.69 -37.22
N ALA A 69 -16.43 4.89 -36.32
CA ALA A 69 -16.22 3.45 -36.21
C ALA A 69 -17.09 2.64 -37.17
N ASP A 70 -18.24 3.16 -37.61
CA ASP A 70 -19.05 2.61 -38.72
C ASP A 70 -18.24 2.35 -40.01
N ALA A 71 -17.07 2.99 -40.17
CA ALA A 71 -16.14 2.81 -41.30
C ALA A 71 -14.71 2.39 -40.87
N CYS A 72 -14.50 1.92 -39.63
CA CYS A 72 -13.17 1.65 -39.08
C CYS A 72 -12.92 0.16 -38.80
N ALA A 73 -11.78 -0.36 -39.28
CA ALA A 73 -11.32 -1.71 -38.99
C ALA A 73 -10.98 -1.97 -37.50
N GLN A 74 -10.95 -0.93 -36.66
CA GLN A 74 -10.68 -1.03 -35.22
C GLN A 74 -11.95 -1.03 -34.35
N LEU A 75 -13.15 -1.13 -34.95
CA LEU A 75 -14.44 -1.05 -34.25
C LEU A 75 -14.49 -1.87 -32.95
N ALA A 76 -14.05 -3.13 -32.97
CA ALA A 76 -14.01 -3.99 -31.78
C ALA A 76 -13.11 -3.42 -30.67
N THR A 77 -11.87 -3.03 -31.00
CA THR A 77 -10.91 -2.44 -30.05
C THR A 77 -11.39 -1.10 -29.46
N LEU A 78 -12.16 -0.31 -30.21
CA LEU A 78 -12.76 0.93 -29.71
C LEU A 78 -13.91 0.65 -28.73
N VAL A 79 -14.72 -0.38 -28.99
CA VAL A 79 -15.80 -0.81 -28.08
C VAL A 79 -15.23 -1.51 -26.84
N GLU A 80 -14.17 -2.30 -26.96
CA GLU A 80 -13.47 -2.92 -25.84
C GLU A 80 -12.86 -1.87 -24.89
N ALA A 81 -12.28 -0.81 -25.45
CA ALA A 81 -11.68 0.29 -24.72
C ALA A 81 -12.70 1.27 -24.11
N LEU A 82 -13.90 1.39 -24.71
CA LEU A 82 -14.98 2.27 -24.28
C LEU A 82 -16.36 1.66 -24.62
N PRO A 83 -16.88 0.71 -23.82
CA PRO A 83 -18.14 0.00 -24.09
C PRO A 83 -19.39 0.84 -24.41
N PRO A 84 -19.59 2.06 -23.85
CA PRO A 84 -20.73 2.93 -24.19
C PRO A 84 -20.84 3.27 -25.68
N LEU A 85 -19.73 3.21 -26.42
CA LEU A 85 -19.68 3.40 -27.88
C LEU A 85 -20.67 2.45 -28.59
N ALA A 86 -20.83 1.21 -28.11
CA ALA A 86 -21.75 0.25 -28.68
C ALA A 86 -23.24 0.68 -28.59
N GLY A 87 -23.59 1.59 -27.68
CA GLY A 87 -24.93 2.18 -27.55
C GLY A 87 -25.23 3.30 -28.55
N HIS A 88 -24.23 3.73 -29.32
CA HIS A 88 -24.31 4.79 -30.33
C HIS A 88 -24.06 4.31 -31.77
N LEU A 89 -23.73 3.03 -31.98
CA LEU A 89 -23.47 2.45 -33.30
C LEU A 89 -24.72 2.36 -34.17
N SER A 90 -24.51 2.38 -35.49
CA SER A 90 -25.54 1.93 -36.44
C SER A 90 -25.94 0.46 -36.17
N PRO A 91 -27.18 0.02 -36.47
CA PRO A 91 -27.57 -1.38 -36.30
C PRO A 91 -26.69 -2.36 -37.09
N GLU A 92 -26.11 -1.90 -38.20
CA GLU A 92 -25.22 -2.67 -39.07
C GLU A 92 -23.84 -2.85 -38.42
N ALA A 93 -23.22 -1.79 -37.89
CA ALA A 93 -21.97 -1.89 -37.13
C ALA A 93 -22.16 -2.61 -35.78
N ALA A 94 -23.29 -2.37 -35.09
CA ALA A 94 -23.65 -3.07 -33.87
C ALA A 94 -23.91 -4.57 -34.10
N ALA A 95 -24.27 -4.99 -35.32
CA ALA A 95 -24.36 -6.41 -35.71
C ALA A 95 -23.00 -7.01 -36.11
N ALA A 96 -22.05 -6.20 -36.58
CA ALA A 96 -20.69 -6.63 -36.96
C ALA A 96 -19.78 -6.98 -35.77
N LEU A 97 -20.12 -6.55 -34.55
CA LEU A 97 -19.44 -6.96 -33.30
C LEU A 97 -19.70 -8.45 -32.99
N ASN A 98 -18.64 -9.23 -32.72
CA ASN A 98 -18.76 -10.67 -32.48
C ASN A 98 -19.44 -10.98 -31.14
N PRO A 99 -20.65 -11.59 -31.10
CA PRO A 99 -21.36 -11.83 -29.84
C PRO A 99 -20.73 -12.88 -28.91
N SER A 100 -19.72 -13.64 -29.34
CA SER A 100 -19.08 -14.67 -28.49
C SER A 100 -17.99 -14.13 -27.57
N ASP A 101 -17.42 -12.97 -27.89
CA ASP A 101 -16.23 -12.43 -27.22
C ASP A 101 -16.53 -11.13 -26.45
N ASP A 102 -17.76 -10.61 -26.57
CA ASP A 102 -18.22 -9.37 -25.95
C ASP A 102 -18.34 -9.50 -24.43
N ARG A 103 -17.73 -8.55 -23.72
CA ARG A 103 -17.91 -8.34 -22.28
C ARG A 103 -19.40 -8.04 -21.95
N PRO A 104 -19.97 -8.50 -20.82
CA PRO A 104 -21.40 -8.35 -20.50
C PRO A 104 -21.96 -6.93 -20.64
N GLU A 105 -21.20 -5.92 -20.21
CA GLU A 105 -21.44 -4.49 -20.43
C GLU A 105 -21.72 -4.12 -21.89
N ILE A 106 -20.91 -4.61 -22.85
CA ILE A 106 -21.06 -4.35 -24.28
C ILE A 106 -22.39 -4.92 -24.76
N LEU A 107 -22.81 -6.06 -24.23
CA LEU A 107 -24.10 -6.68 -24.54
C LEU A 107 -25.30 -5.85 -24.06
N VAL A 108 -25.16 -5.09 -22.95
CA VAL A 108 -26.16 -4.10 -22.50
C VAL A 108 -26.23 -2.92 -23.48
N TYR A 109 -25.09 -2.30 -23.80
CA TYR A 109 -25.06 -1.16 -24.72
C TYR A 109 -25.53 -1.52 -26.14
N ARG A 110 -25.14 -2.69 -26.67
CA ARG A 110 -25.67 -3.23 -27.95
C ARG A 110 -27.20 -3.42 -27.90
N ALA A 111 -27.76 -3.82 -26.75
CA ALA A 111 -29.21 -3.93 -26.60
C ALA A 111 -29.92 -2.56 -26.67
N MET A 112 -29.31 -1.50 -26.14
CA MET A 112 -29.82 -0.12 -26.26
C MET A 112 -29.78 0.39 -27.71
N ALA A 113 -28.71 0.11 -28.46
CA ALA A 113 -28.63 0.48 -29.88
C ALA A 113 -29.66 -0.29 -30.74
N ALA A 114 -29.78 -1.61 -30.53
CA ALA A 114 -30.78 -2.44 -31.21
C ALA A 114 -32.22 -1.98 -30.89
N ARG A 115 -32.48 -1.52 -29.66
CA ARG A 115 -33.76 -0.94 -29.24
C ARG A 115 -34.10 0.34 -30.03
N GLN A 116 -33.13 1.23 -30.27
CA GLN A 116 -33.36 2.47 -31.03
C GLN A 116 -33.86 2.19 -32.46
N SER A 117 -33.44 1.08 -33.08
CA SER A 117 -33.96 0.63 -34.38
C SER A 117 -35.29 -0.14 -34.29
N LEU A 118 -35.51 -0.94 -33.23
CA LEU A 118 -36.77 -1.69 -33.03
C LEU A 118 -38.00 -0.81 -32.74
N ASN A 119 -37.80 0.38 -32.16
CA ASN A 119 -38.87 1.37 -31.94
C ASN A 119 -39.54 1.86 -33.24
N ALA A 120 -39.00 1.54 -34.43
CA ALA A 120 -39.66 1.79 -35.71
C ALA A 120 -40.77 0.77 -36.06
N ALA A 121 -40.92 -0.34 -35.31
CA ALA A 121 -41.77 -1.47 -35.73
C ALA A 121 -42.56 -2.20 -34.62
N ALA A 122 -42.30 -1.94 -33.32
CA ALA A 122 -42.90 -2.71 -32.22
C ALA A 122 -44.13 -2.04 -31.58
N ALA A 123 -45.17 -2.85 -31.29
CA ALA A 123 -46.35 -2.44 -30.52
C ALA A 123 -46.24 -2.89 -29.03
N PRO A 124 -46.84 -2.16 -28.07
CA PRO A 124 -46.80 -2.54 -26.66
C PRO A 124 -47.71 -3.74 -26.35
N GLY A 125 -47.19 -4.73 -25.62
CA GLY A 125 -47.98 -5.92 -25.23
C GLY A 125 -47.31 -6.80 -24.17
N ASP A 126 -46.10 -7.30 -24.43
CA ASP A 126 -45.49 -8.37 -23.64
C ASP A 126 -44.39 -7.89 -22.68
N SER A 127 -44.45 -8.34 -21.42
CA SER A 127 -43.34 -8.27 -20.46
C SER A 127 -42.43 -9.50 -20.58
N PRO A 128 -41.10 -9.40 -20.40
CA PRO A 128 -40.17 -10.50 -20.63
C PRO A 128 -40.32 -11.64 -19.59
N PRO A 129 -40.54 -12.90 -20.02
CA PRO A 129 -40.53 -14.05 -19.12
C PRO A 129 -39.11 -14.65 -18.97
N GLY A 130 -38.67 -14.86 -17.72
CA GLY A 130 -37.67 -15.88 -17.39
C GLY A 130 -36.20 -15.58 -17.73
N ALA A 131 -35.70 -14.38 -17.49
CA ALA A 131 -34.25 -14.16 -17.39
C ALA A 131 -33.67 -14.91 -16.16
N PRO A 132 -32.41 -15.40 -16.21
CA PRO A 132 -31.76 -16.04 -15.06
C PRO A 132 -31.69 -15.10 -13.85
N ALA A 133 -31.97 -15.61 -12.65
CA ALA A 133 -32.10 -14.79 -11.44
C ALA A 133 -30.77 -14.27 -10.89
N ASP A 134 -29.66 -14.91 -11.24
CA ASP A 134 -28.38 -14.77 -10.52
C ASP A 134 -27.29 -13.99 -11.30
N ASP A 135 -27.59 -13.50 -12.51
CA ASP A 135 -26.69 -12.62 -13.28
C ASP A 135 -27.30 -11.22 -13.45
N ALA A 136 -26.70 -10.23 -12.80
CA ALA A 136 -27.11 -8.82 -12.89
C ALA A 136 -26.94 -8.24 -14.30
N TRP A 137 -26.02 -8.75 -15.12
CA TRP A 137 -25.81 -8.26 -16.48
C TRP A 137 -26.89 -8.69 -17.45
N GLU A 138 -27.37 -9.93 -17.40
CA GLU A 138 -28.55 -10.33 -18.19
C GLU A 138 -29.82 -9.61 -17.72
N GLN A 139 -29.94 -9.27 -16.42
CA GLN A 139 -31.02 -8.40 -15.95
C GLN A 139 -30.93 -6.98 -16.53
N LEU A 140 -29.76 -6.34 -16.51
CA LEU A 140 -29.53 -5.03 -17.13
C LEU A 140 -29.72 -5.07 -18.66
N ARG A 141 -29.25 -6.14 -19.32
CA ARG A 141 -29.41 -6.39 -20.76
C ARG A 141 -30.86 -6.62 -21.15
N ALA A 142 -31.67 -7.24 -20.27
CA ALA A 142 -33.10 -7.34 -20.46
C ALA A 142 -33.76 -5.97 -20.32
N LEU A 143 -33.51 -5.24 -19.23
CA LEU A 143 -34.05 -3.90 -18.99
C LEU A 143 -33.71 -2.92 -20.13
N ALA A 144 -32.47 -2.95 -20.64
CA ALA A 144 -32.01 -2.13 -21.76
C ALA A 144 -32.83 -2.30 -23.06
N ARG A 145 -33.50 -3.45 -23.26
CA ARG A 145 -34.41 -3.67 -24.42
C ARG A 145 -35.76 -2.97 -24.24
N PHE A 146 -36.21 -2.79 -22.99
CA PHE A 146 -37.56 -2.33 -22.64
C PHE A 146 -37.63 -0.94 -22.00
N ALA A 147 -36.51 -0.38 -21.55
CA ALA A 147 -36.42 0.93 -20.91
C ALA A 147 -36.95 2.09 -21.80
N PRO A 148 -37.24 3.28 -21.25
CA PRO A 148 -37.70 4.43 -22.05
C PRO A 148 -36.76 4.84 -23.20
N ALA A 149 -37.25 5.63 -24.15
CA ALA A 149 -36.49 6.02 -25.36
C ALA A 149 -35.49 7.17 -25.10
N ASP A 150 -35.68 7.80 -23.96
CA ASP A 150 -34.98 8.94 -23.36
C ASP A 150 -33.88 8.50 -22.37
N VAL A 151 -33.71 7.20 -22.10
CA VAL A 151 -32.56 6.68 -21.35
C VAL A 151 -31.33 6.57 -22.27
N PRO A 152 -30.28 7.39 -22.08
CA PRO A 152 -29.06 7.35 -22.87
C PRO A 152 -28.12 6.20 -22.45
N PRO A 153 -27.18 5.78 -23.32
CA PRO A 153 -26.13 4.81 -22.98
C PRO A 153 -25.01 5.46 -22.15
N LEU A 154 -25.29 5.82 -20.89
CA LEU A 154 -24.32 6.46 -19.99
C LEU A 154 -23.07 5.59 -19.75
N ALA A 155 -21.90 6.21 -19.66
CA ALA A 155 -20.64 5.55 -19.32
C ALA A 155 -20.55 5.07 -17.85
N ASN A 156 -21.26 5.74 -16.94
CA ASN A 156 -21.41 5.27 -15.57
C ASN A 156 -22.51 4.19 -15.52
N VAL A 157 -22.09 2.93 -15.30
CA VAL A 157 -22.99 1.77 -15.25
C VAL A 157 -23.94 1.79 -14.04
N PRO A 158 -23.51 2.12 -12.80
CA PRO A 158 -24.42 2.32 -11.68
C PRO A 158 -25.58 3.28 -11.97
N LEU A 159 -25.31 4.44 -12.58
CA LEU A 159 -26.35 5.41 -12.96
C LEU A 159 -27.23 4.89 -14.10
N LEU A 160 -26.65 4.21 -15.09
CA LEU A 160 -27.42 3.54 -16.14
C LEU A 160 -28.36 2.49 -15.53
N ALA A 161 -27.89 1.66 -14.60
CA ALA A 161 -28.70 0.69 -13.87
C ALA A 161 -29.82 1.36 -13.06
N ALA A 162 -29.53 2.48 -12.39
CA ALA A 162 -30.52 3.25 -11.62
C ALA A 162 -31.60 3.87 -12.53
N LEU A 163 -31.25 4.34 -13.74
CA LEU A 163 -32.22 4.81 -14.74
C LEU A 163 -33.04 3.63 -15.33
N LEU A 164 -32.38 2.55 -15.76
CA LEU A 164 -33.01 1.35 -16.33
C LEU A 164 -34.00 0.67 -15.37
N THR A 165 -33.78 0.79 -14.05
CA THR A 165 -34.66 0.25 -13.00
C THR A 165 -35.70 1.25 -12.46
N GLY A 166 -35.66 2.52 -12.90
CA GLY A 166 -36.52 3.58 -12.37
C GLY A 166 -36.22 3.98 -10.92
N ARG A 167 -34.98 3.77 -10.45
CA ARG A 167 -34.51 3.99 -9.08
C ARG A 167 -33.54 5.17 -8.91
N ALA A 168 -33.25 5.93 -9.96
CA ALA A 168 -32.33 7.07 -9.90
C ALA A 168 -32.67 8.08 -8.76
N GLU A 169 -33.96 8.34 -8.50
CA GLU A 169 -34.38 9.21 -7.39
C GLU A 169 -34.42 8.51 -6.00
N GLN A 170 -34.22 7.19 -5.95
CA GLN A 170 -34.22 6.38 -4.73
C GLN A 170 -32.83 5.98 -4.24
N HIS A 171 -31.78 6.18 -5.06
CA HIS A 171 -30.40 6.07 -4.60
C HIS A 171 -30.04 7.25 -3.68
N GLY A 172 -30.15 7.04 -2.37
CA GLY A 172 -29.60 7.93 -1.34
C GLY A 172 -28.07 7.86 -1.23
N THR A 173 -27.39 7.54 -2.33
CA THR A 173 -25.95 7.24 -2.43
C THR A 173 -25.33 7.83 -3.70
N LEU A 174 -26.06 8.64 -4.48
CA LEU A 174 -25.47 9.32 -5.63
C LEU A 174 -24.51 10.39 -5.13
N GLU A 175 -23.35 10.50 -5.77
CA GLU A 175 -22.47 11.64 -5.56
C GLU A 175 -23.13 12.93 -6.06
N ASP A 176 -22.65 14.06 -5.57
CA ASP A 176 -23.17 15.36 -6.00
C ASP A 176 -22.80 15.64 -7.48
N SER A 177 -21.64 15.16 -7.93
CA SER A 177 -21.18 15.13 -9.34
C SER A 177 -22.17 14.38 -10.26
N GLU A 178 -22.50 13.14 -9.88
CA GLU A 178 -23.48 12.27 -10.54
C GLU A 178 -24.88 12.90 -10.58
N THR A 179 -25.25 13.58 -9.50
CA THR A 179 -26.52 14.30 -9.39
C THR A 179 -26.62 15.43 -10.44
N VAL A 180 -25.54 16.18 -10.69
CA VAL A 180 -25.51 17.21 -11.75
C VAL A 180 -25.54 16.58 -13.15
N TYR A 181 -24.78 15.50 -13.35
CA TYR A 181 -24.81 14.72 -14.59
C TYR A 181 -26.23 14.23 -14.93
N LEU A 182 -27.00 13.77 -13.96
CA LEU A 182 -28.37 13.30 -14.17
C LEU A 182 -29.42 14.38 -14.46
N LEU A 183 -29.14 15.69 -14.32
CA LEU A 183 -30.13 16.77 -14.48
C LEU A 183 -31.07 16.65 -15.71
N PRO A 184 -30.63 16.23 -16.92
CA PRO A 184 -31.52 16.08 -18.07
C PRO A 184 -32.54 14.93 -17.98
N TYR A 185 -32.43 14.05 -16.97
CA TYR A 185 -33.17 12.80 -16.85
C TYR A 185 -33.99 12.69 -15.54
N LEU A 186 -34.01 13.74 -14.70
CA LEU A 186 -34.78 13.80 -13.44
C LEU A 186 -36.21 14.35 -13.65
N ASP A 187 -37.13 14.06 -12.73
CA ASP A 187 -38.49 14.64 -12.79
C ASP A 187 -38.40 16.18 -12.58
N PRO A 188 -39.14 17.00 -13.37
CA PRO A 188 -39.19 18.46 -13.19
C PRO A 188 -39.52 18.96 -11.78
N ARG A 189 -40.07 18.11 -10.91
CA ARG A 189 -40.35 18.38 -9.48
C ARG A 189 -39.10 18.30 -8.60
N THR A 190 -38.13 17.45 -8.92
CA THR A 190 -36.91 17.24 -8.13
C THR A 190 -35.76 18.16 -8.56
N LEU A 191 -35.76 18.62 -9.82
CA LEU A 191 -34.74 19.51 -10.40
C LEU A 191 -34.31 20.68 -9.49
N ARG A 192 -35.26 21.44 -8.91
CA ARG A 192 -34.93 22.69 -8.20
C ARG A 192 -33.87 22.52 -7.11
N GLY A 193 -33.89 21.42 -6.36
CA GLY A 193 -32.87 21.16 -5.33
C GLY A 193 -31.52 20.78 -5.91
N ARG A 194 -31.52 19.95 -6.97
CA ARG A 194 -30.30 19.49 -7.64
C ARG A 194 -29.62 20.59 -8.47
N VAL A 195 -30.36 21.62 -8.88
CA VAL A 195 -29.83 22.77 -9.63
C VAL A 195 -29.08 23.78 -8.73
N GLU A 196 -29.45 23.93 -7.44
CA GLU A 196 -28.62 24.72 -6.52
C GLU A 196 -27.30 24.00 -6.20
N LEU A 197 -27.36 22.69 -5.95
CA LEU A 197 -26.17 21.83 -5.79
C LEU A 197 -25.22 21.92 -6.99
N ALA A 198 -25.78 22.01 -8.20
CA ALA A 198 -25.00 22.23 -9.42
C ALA A 198 -24.30 23.59 -9.47
N LEU A 199 -24.78 24.61 -8.75
CA LEU A 199 -24.08 25.88 -8.58
C LEU A 199 -23.05 25.82 -7.45
N ASP A 200 -23.37 25.12 -6.34
CA ASP A 200 -22.45 24.88 -5.23
C ASP A 200 -21.15 24.20 -5.72
N LEU A 201 -21.28 23.14 -6.54
CA LEU A 201 -20.14 22.45 -7.15
C LEU A 201 -19.37 23.29 -8.19
N VAL A 202 -20.02 24.25 -8.87
CA VAL A 202 -19.33 25.19 -9.79
C VAL A 202 -18.47 26.17 -8.99
N GLU A 203 -18.94 26.58 -7.82
CA GLU A 203 -18.22 27.45 -6.89
C GLU A 203 -16.99 26.72 -6.31
N GLU A 204 -17.17 25.50 -5.79
CA GLU A 204 -16.10 24.63 -5.27
C GLU A 204 -15.05 24.25 -6.33
N ALA A 205 -15.48 23.99 -7.57
CA ALA A 205 -14.57 23.67 -8.68
C ALA A 205 -13.72 24.86 -9.13
N LEU A 206 -14.15 26.11 -8.89
CA LEU A 206 -13.33 27.30 -9.13
C LEU A 206 -12.33 27.52 -8.00
N ASP A 207 -12.74 27.36 -6.74
CA ASP A 207 -11.83 27.44 -5.58
C ASP A 207 -10.72 26.38 -5.64
N SER A 208 -11.00 25.23 -6.28
CA SER A 208 -10.06 24.12 -6.50
C SER A 208 -9.12 24.28 -7.72
N GLU A 209 -9.07 25.45 -8.38
CA GLU A 209 -8.34 25.71 -9.64
C GLU A 209 -8.67 24.73 -10.79
N ALA A 210 -9.94 24.32 -10.91
CA ALA A 210 -10.43 23.38 -11.92
C ALA A 210 -11.46 24.05 -12.86
N GLU A 211 -11.11 25.18 -13.50
CA GLU A 211 -12.09 26.01 -14.22
C GLU A 211 -12.76 25.30 -15.41
N TRP A 212 -12.11 24.29 -15.99
CA TRP A 212 -12.69 23.44 -17.04
C TRP A 212 -13.83 22.55 -16.51
N TYR A 213 -13.75 22.12 -15.26
CA TYR A 213 -14.75 21.28 -14.61
C TYR A 213 -15.93 22.13 -14.13
N ALA A 214 -15.64 23.28 -13.53
CA ALA A 214 -16.63 24.33 -13.24
C ALA A 214 -17.44 24.72 -14.50
N ALA A 215 -16.78 24.88 -15.66
CA ALA A 215 -17.46 25.15 -16.92
C ALA A 215 -18.33 23.98 -17.41
N ALA A 216 -17.90 22.73 -17.23
CA ALA A 216 -18.68 21.56 -17.61
C ALA A 216 -19.95 21.38 -16.75
N LEU A 217 -19.82 21.52 -15.43
CA LEU A 217 -20.93 21.57 -14.47
C LEU A 217 -21.91 22.69 -14.82
N ALA A 218 -21.41 23.92 -15.02
CA ALA A 218 -22.22 25.09 -15.34
C ALA A 218 -23.01 24.91 -16.64
N VAL A 219 -22.38 24.35 -17.68
CA VAL A 219 -23.06 24.11 -18.97
C VAL A 219 -24.15 23.05 -18.88
N ARG A 220 -23.95 21.97 -18.10
CA ARG A 220 -24.99 20.98 -17.77
C ARG A 220 -26.15 21.61 -17.00
N ALA A 221 -25.89 22.53 -16.08
CA ALA A 221 -26.89 23.20 -15.26
C ALA A 221 -27.69 24.30 -15.99
N VAL A 222 -27.06 25.09 -16.87
CA VAL A 222 -27.61 26.32 -17.48
C VAL A 222 -29.03 26.21 -18.08
N PRO A 223 -29.44 25.13 -18.76
CA PRO A 223 -30.81 24.97 -19.27
C PRO A 223 -31.90 24.94 -18.18
N TYR A 224 -31.53 24.68 -16.93
CA TYR A 224 -32.45 24.48 -15.80
C TYR A 224 -32.44 25.66 -14.80
N LEU A 225 -31.53 26.63 -14.97
CA LEU A 225 -31.38 27.78 -14.08
C LEU A 225 -32.49 28.83 -14.28
N ASP A 226 -33.17 29.22 -13.21
CA ASP A 226 -34.07 30.37 -13.21
C ASP A 226 -33.31 31.72 -13.32
N ALA A 227 -34.02 32.84 -13.21
CA ALA A 227 -33.39 34.16 -13.31
C ALA A 227 -32.40 34.45 -12.17
N ARG A 228 -32.75 34.11 -10.93
CA ARG A 228 -31.90 34.31 -9.74
C ARG A 228 -30.70 33.37 -9.77
N GLN A 229 -30.90 32.14 -10.22
CA GLN A 229 -29.83 31.14 -10.35
C GLN A 229 -28.82 31.54 -11.45
N ARG A 230 -29.27 32.19 -12.53
CA ARG A 230 -28.39 32.81 -13.54
C ARG A 230 -27.74 34.12 -13.09
N ASP A 231 -28.26 34.80 -12.08
CA ASP A 231 -27.55 35.87 -11.40
C ASP A 231 -26.45 35.28 -10.50
N ARG A 232 -26.75 34.27 -9.67
CA ARG A 232 -25.74 33.55 -8.85
C ARG A 232 -24.60 32.98 -9.70
N LEU A 233 -24.88 32.30 -10.82
CA LEU A 233 -23.81 31.80 -11.70
C LEU A 233 -22.94 32.92 -12.28
N ARG A 234 -23.49 34.13 -12.45
CA ARG A 234 -22.71 35.29 -12.91
C ARG A 234 -21.80 35.83 -11.80
N ASP A 235 -22.26 35.80 -10.55
CA ASP A 235 -21.46 36.18 -9.39
C ASP A 235 -20.33 35.17 -9.14
N ILE A 236 -20.62 33.86 -9.24
CA ILE A 236 -19.61 32.78 -9.18
C ILE A 236 -18.56 32.93 -10.30
N ALA A 237 -18.99 33.29 -11.52
CA ALA A 237 -18.10 33.50 -12.66
C ALA A 237 -17.06 34.61 -12.44
N ASP A 238 -17.27 35.54 -11.51
CA ASP A 238 -16.31 36.61 -11.20
C ASP A 238 -15.07 36.09 -10.45
N GLY A 239 -15.14 34.92 -9.79
CA GLY A 239 -13.99 34.23 -9.21
C GLY A 239 -13.09 33.52 -10.24
N ALA A 240 -13.62 33.17 -11.41
CA ALA A 240 -12.87 32.46 -12.45
C ALA A 240 -11.79 33.32 -13.11
N VAL A 241 -10.75 32.68 -13.66
CA VAL A 241 -9.58 33.37 -14.25
C VAL A 241 -9.58 33.33 -15.78
N GLY A 242 -9.15 34.44 -16.40
CA GLY A 242 -8.84 34.50 -17.83
C GLY A 242 -10.05 34.23 -18.74
N PRO A 243 -9.95 33.32 -19.75
CA PRO A 243 -11.02 33.08 -20.70
C PRO A 243 -12.27 32.45 -20.06
N TRP A 244 -12.11 31.72 -18.96
CA TRP A 244 -13.20 31.02 -18.28
C TRP A 244 -14.22 31.97 -17.64
N GLN A 245 -13.79 33.10 -17.07
CA GLN A 245 -14.68 34.15 -16.55
C GLN A 245 -15.63 34.69 -17.62
N GLY A 246 -15.09 35.06 -18.79
CA GLY A 246 -15.90 35.56 -19.90
C GLY A 246 -16.88 34.52 -20.42
N HIS A 247 -16.47 33.24 -20.41
CA HIS A 247 -17.28 32.10 -20.84
C HIS A 247 -18.44 31.82 -19.87
N LEU A 248 -18.17 31.67 -18.57
CA LEU A 248 -19.17 31.45 -17.53
C LEU A 248 -20.19 32.60 -17.45
N ARG A 249 -19.73 33.86 -17.55
CA ARG A 249 -20.63 35.04 -17.65
C ARG A 249 -21.53 34.99 -18.89
N ALA A 250 -21.02 34.55 -20.04
CA ALA A 250 -21.80 34.43 -21.28
C ALA A 250 -22.83 33.29 -21.24
N LEU A 251 -22.50 32.20 -20.54
CA LEU A 251 -23.42 31.10 -20.23
C LEU A 251 -24.54 31.58 -19.30
N ALA A 252 -24.19 32.21 -18.18
CA ALA A 252 -25.14 32.79 -17.22
C ALA A 252 -26.08 33.84 -17.86
N ALA A 253 -25.60 34.63 -18.81
CA ALA A 253 -26.40 35.66 -19.49
C ALA A 253 -27.55 35.09 -20.34
N THR A 254 -27.46 33.82 -20.78
CA THR A 254 -28.36 33.26 -21.81
C THR A 254 -29.26 32.17 -21.24
N ALA A 255 -30.57 32.38 -21.23
CA ALA A 255 -31.51 31.27 -21.03
C ALA A 255 -31.44 30.32 -22.22
N ARG A 256 -31.21 29.02 -21.98
CA ARG A 256 -31.06 28.00 -23.02
C ARG A 256 -32.13 26.92 -22.90
N LEU A 257 -32.43 26.27 -24.02
CA LEU A 257 -33.11 24.98 -24.03
C LEU A 257 -32.08 23.88 -23.68
N PRO A 258 -32.53 22.70 -23.21
CA PRO A 258 -31.65 21.53 -23.02
C PRO A 258 -30.83 21.20 -24.28
N TRP A 259 -29.60 20.74 -24.07
CA TRP A 259 -28.66 20.47 -25.16
C TRP A 259 -29.13 19.26 -26.00
N PRO A 260 -29.06 19.33 -27.34
CA PRO A 260 -29.59 18.27 -28.21
C PRO A 260 -28.72 17.00 -28.26
N SER A 261 -27.58 16.98 -27.55
CA SER A 261 -26.68 15.83 -27.39
C SER A 261 -25.59 16.17 -26.36
N VAL A 262 -25.00 15.17 -25.69
CA VAL A 262 -23.88 15.38 -24.74
C VAL A 262 -22.66 15.95 -25.47
N ARG A 263 -22.45 15.61 -26.75
CA ARG A 263 -21.46 16.27 -27.61
C ARG A 263 -21.72 17.77 -27.79
N ALA A 264 -22.98 18.18 -28.02
CA ALA A 264 -23.32 19.60 -28.20
C ALA A 264 -23.19 20.40 -26.89
N GLU A 265 -23.41 19.73 -25.75
CA GLU A 265 -23.15 20.28 -24.42
C GLU A 265 -21.65 20.51 -24.19
N LEU A 266 -20.81 19.47 -24.27
CA LEU A 266 -19.36 19.64 -24.02
C LEU A 266 -18.67 20.53 -25.07
N ALA A 267 -19.19 20.58 -26.31
CA ALA A 267 -18.75 21.55 -27.30
C ALA A 267 -19.01 23.02 -26.88
N ALA A 268 -19.93 23.27 -25.95
CA ALA A 268 -20.21 24.57 -25.36
C ALA A 268 -19.54 24.81 -24.00
N ALA A 269 -18.83 23.81 -23.44
CA ALA A 269 -18.20 23.84 -22.11
C ALA A 269 -16.71 24.20 -22.11
N HIS A 270 -16.10 24.45 -23.28
CA HIS A 270 -14.71 24.86 -23.38
C HIS A 270 -14.57 26.06 -24.34
N PRO A 271 -14.10 27.24 -23.87
CA PRO A 271 -14.25 28.51 -24.60
C PRO A 271 -13.53 28.53 -25.95
N GLY A 272 -12.38 27.86 -26.06
CA GLY A 272 -11.55 27.87 -27.27
C GLY A 272 -11.97 26.90 -28.38
N LEU A 273 -13.04 26.10 -28.23
CA LEU A 273 -13.35 25.06 -29.22
C LEU A 273 -13.70 25.60 -30.61
N ALA A 274 -14.29 26.81 -30.68
CA ALA A 274 -14.58 27.46 -31.95
C ALA A 274 -13.32 27.97 -32.66
N GLU A 275 -12.32 28.46 -31.92
CA GLU A 275 -10.98 28.77 -32.44
C GLU A 275 -10.26 27.50 -32.89
N LEU A 276 -10.28 26.45 -32.08
CA LEU A 276 -9.64 25.16 -32.36
C LEU A 276 -10.17 24.50 -33.64
N ASP A 277 -11.48 24.52 -33.90
CA ASP A 277 -12.04 23.98 -35.15
C ASP A 277 -11.60 24.78 -36.39
N ARG A 278 -11.72 26.12 -36.37
CA ARG A 278 -11.22 26.99 -37.46
C ARG A 278 -9.70 26.87 -37.66
N ALA A 279 -8.97 26.48 -36.63
CA ALA A 279 -7.54 26.25 -36.69
C ALA A 279 -7.19 24.86 -37.26
N ALA A 280 -7.91 23.80 -36.88
CA ALA A 280 -7.76 22.46 -37.45
C ALA A 280 -8.08 22.45 -38.96
N GLU A 281 -9.15 23.12 -39.37
CA GLU A 281 -9.52 23.32 -40.79
C GLU A 281 -8.43 24.05 -41.59
N ALA A 282 -7.61 24.88 -40.93
CA ALA A 282 -6.52 25.65 -41.54
C ALA A 282 -5.12 25.03 -41.36
N THR A 283 -5.00 23.88 -40.67
CA THR A 283 -3.71 23.26 -40.31
C THR A 283 -3.43 22.04 -41.19
N GLU A 284 -2.17 21.85 -41.59
CA GLU A 284 -1.75 20.65 -42.32
C GLU A 284 -2.02 19.37 -41.50
N SER A 285 -2.66 18.38 -42.14
CA SER A 285 -3.15 17.18 -41.45
C SER A 285 -2.06 16.38 -40.72
N ALA A 286 -0.80 16.41 -41.18
CA ALA A 286 0.31 15.76 -40.49
C ALA A 286 0.65 16.45 -39.15
N SER A 287 0.69 17.78 -39.15
CA SER A 287 0.95 18.59 -37.95
C SER A 287 -0.20 18.48 -36.95
N LEU A 288 -1.45 18.49 -37.42
CA LEU A 288 -2.64 18.31 -36.59
C LEU A 288 -2.63 16.95 -35.87
N ARG A 289 -2.35 15.85 -36.59
CA ARG A 289 -2.28 14.49 -36.01
C ARG A 289 -1.21 14.37 -34.92
N LEU A 290 -0.01 14.90 -35.16
CA LEU A 290 1.09 14.87 -34.18
C LEU A 290 0.70 15.60 -32.89
N LEU A 291 0.08 16.78 -33.02
CA LEU A 291 -0.38 17.56 -31.88
C LEU A 291 -1.53 16.88 -31.14
N CYS A 292 -2.51 16.30 -31.84
CA CYS A 292 -3.56 15.48 -31.21
C CYS A 292 -2.96 14.33 -30.39
N ARG A 293 -1.98 13.60 -30.93
CA ARG A 293 -1.29 12.51 -30.20
C ARG A 293 -0.59 12.98 -28.92
N GLN A 294 0.09 14.12 -28.99
CA GLN A 294 0.75 14.72 -27.81
C GLN A 294 -0.25 15.11 -26.72
N VAL A 295 -1.39 15.69 -27.10
CA VAL A 295 -2.45 16.09 -26.16
C VAL A 295 -3.14 14.86 -25.55
N ILE A 296 -3.46 13.84 -26.35
CA ILE A 296 -4.01 12.56 -25.87
C ILE A 296 -3.05 11.91 -24.86
N ALA A 297 -1.75 11.88 -25.16
CA ALA A 297 -0.74 11.35 -24.24
C ALA A 297 -0.62 12.19 -22.94
N GLY A 298 -0.67 13.51 -23.03
CA GLY A 298 -0.63 14.41 -21.87
C GLY A 298 -1.85 14.27 -20.94
N ILE A 299 -3.05 14.15 -21.50
CA ILE A 299 -4.28 13.84 -20.76
C ILE A 299 -4.15 12.44 -20.14
N GLY A 300 -3.80 11.43 -20.93
CA GLY A 300 -3.70 10.04 -20.47
C GLY A 300 -2.65 9.82 -19.37
N ALA A 301 -1.53 10.55 -19.40
CA ALA A 301 -0.48 10.48 -18.38
C ALA A 301 -0.88 11.13 -17.04
N ARG A 302 -1.73 12.17 -17.06
CA ARG A 302 -2.23 12.82 -15.83
C ARG A 302 -3.48 12.14 -15.26
N TYR A 303 -4.35 11.64 -16.13
CA TYR A 303 -5.70 11.15 -15.78
C TYR A 303 -5.90 9.64 -16.03
N GLY A 304 -4.82 8.84 -16.01
CA GLY A 304 -4.92 7.39 -15.74
C GLY A 304 -5.15 6.44 -16.93
N ALA A 305 -4.83 6.81 -18.17
CA ALA A 305 -5.14 6.01 -19.38
C ALA A 305 -4.43 4.62 -19.49
N SER A 306 -3.63 4.22 -18.51
CA SER A 306 -3.09 2.86 -18.36
C SER A 306 -4.09 1.88 -17.73
N ARG A 307 -5.20 2.37 -17.14
CA ARG A 307 -6.30 1.53 -16.68
C ARG A 307 -7.31 1.36 -17.83
N GLY A 308 -7.50 0.13 -18.28
CA GLY A 308 -8.63 -0.21 -19.15
C GLY A 308 -9.95 -0.16 -18.37
N TRP A 309 -11.02 0.30 -19.03
CA TRP A 309 -12.37 0.40 -18.46
C TRP A 309 -12.79 -0.90 -17.79
N ARG A 310 -13.25 -0.87 -16.53
CA ARG A 310 -13.62 -2.08 -15.77
C ARG A 310 -14.88 -1.89 -14.95
N ALA A 311 -15.98 -2.47 -15.43
CA ALA A 311 -17.15 -2.67 -14.60
C ALA A 311 -16.90 -3.77 -13.56
N SER A 312 -16.88 -3.41 -12.27
CA SER A 312 -16.74 -4.34 -11.14
C SER A 312 -18.13 -4.77 -10.65
N PRO A 313 -18.60 -6.01 -10.89
CA PRO A 313 -19.99 -6.38 -10.61
C PRO A 313 -20.32 -6.51 -9.12
N GLY A 314 -19.30 -6.63 -8.25
CA GLY A 314 -19.47 -6.97 -6.83
C GLY A 314 -19.96 -5.81 -5.95
N ASP A 315 -19.59 -4.58 -6.27
CA ASP A 315 -19.74 -3.43 -5.35
C ASP A 315 -21.03 -2.63 -5.59
N TRP A 316 -21.77 -2.93 -6.67
CA TRP A 316 -22.75 -2.00 -7.27
C TRP A 316 -24.22 -2.38 -7.10
N TRP A 317 -24.54 -3.54 -6.52
CA TRP A 317 -25.90 -4.08 -6.51
C TRP A 317 -26.50 -4.23 -5.10
N PRO A 318 -27.36 -3.30 -4.63
CA PRO A 318 -27.98 -3.38 -3.31
C PRO A 318 -29.09 -4.45 -3.23
N ASP A 319 -28.68 -5.68 -2.86
CA ASP A 319 -29.45 -6.88 -2.43
C ASP A 319 -30.95 -6.92 -2.79
N ILE A 320 -31.28 -6.92 -4.09
CA ILE A 320 -32.65 -7.05 -4.60
C ILE A 320 -33.09 -8.52 -4.56
N ARG A 321 -33.70 -8.97 -3.46
CA ARG A 321 -34.19 -10.35 -3.32
C ARG A 321 -35.61 -10.55 -3.90
N PRO A 322 -35.81 -11.50 -4.84
CA PRO A 322 -37.14 -12.02 -5.17
C PRO A 322 -37.73 -12.85 -4.03
N VAL A 323 -39.06 -13.00 -4.01
CA VAL A 323 -39.75 -13.90 -3.06
C VAL A 323 -39.52 -15.36 -3.45
N GLN A 324 -39.03 -16.18 -2.52
CA GLN A 324 -38.59 -17.56 -2.79
C GLN A 324 -39.74 -18.54 -3.12
N THR A 325 -39.43 -19.48 -4.01
CA THR A 325 -39.98 -20.86 -4.04
C THR A 325 -38.83 -21.86 -4.17
N THR A 326 -39.09 -23.16 -3.98
CA THR A 326 -38.08 -24.11 -3.44
C THR A 326 -37.63 -25.26 -4.35
N ALA A 327 -36.42 -25.75 -4.04
CA ALA A 327 -35.86 -27.11 -4.23
C ALA A 327 -35.00 -27.41 -5.49
N GLY A 328 -33.97 -28.25 -5.29
CA GLY A 328 -33.16 -28.89 -6.35
C GLY A 328 -31.65 -28.91 -6.08
N SER A 329 -31.03 -30.09 -5.98
CA SER A 329 -29.63 -30.29 -5.57
C SER A 329 -28.68 -30.72 -6.70
N GLY A 330 -27.40 -30.30 -6.67
CA GLY A 330 -26.26 -31.17 -7.03
C GLY A 330 -25.14 -30.63 -7.93
N LEU A 331 -23.89 -30.76 -7.45
CA LEU A 331 -22.60 -31.08 -8.13
C LEU A 331 -22.39 -30.66 -9.62
N GLY A 332 -21.25 -30.07 -10.05
CA GLY A 332 -20.03 -29.63 -9.37
C GLY A 332 -18.77 -29.65 -10.28
N ALA A 333 -17.65 -29.11 -9.76
CA ALA A 333 -16.24 -29.27 -10.20
C ALA A 333 -15.65 -28.51 -11.43
N ASP A 334 -14.38 -28.14 -11.22
CA ASP A 334 -13.20 -28.04 -12.13
C ASP A 334 -12.87 -26.81 -13.02
N ARG A 335 -11.69 -26.25 -12.69
CA ARG A 335 -10.59 -25.71 -13.54
C ARG A 335 -10.83 -24.54 -14.52
N GLY A 336 -10.00 -23.52 -14.30
CA GLY A 336 -8.94 -23.21 -15.26
C GLY A 336 -9.05 -21.86 -16.01
N PRO A 337 -7.95 -21.37 -16.61
CA PRO A 337 -7.75 -19.91 -16.64
C PRO A 337 -7.17 -19.31 -17.95
N SER A 338 -7.19 -17.97 -17.98
CA SER A 338 -6.10 -17.00 -18.28
C SER A 338 -4.85 -17.40 -19.10
N PRO A 339 -4.03 -16.42 -19.56
CA PRO A 339 -4.29 -15.10 -20.20
C PRO A 339 -3.18 -14.60 -21.19
N GLY A 340 -3.31 -13.36 -21.71
CA GLY A 340 -2.20 -12.46 -22.09
C GLY A 340 -1.28 -12.94 -23.22
N PRO A 341 -0.05 -12.39 -23.45
CA PRO A 341 0.57 -11.05 -23.14
C PRO A 341 1.30 -10.42 -24.38
N GLN A 342 1.48 -9.10 -24.66
CA GLN A 342 2.52 -8.12 -24.20
C GLN A 342 3.34 -7.45 -25.38
N ALA A 343 4.27 -6.47 -25.17
CA ALA A 343 5.40 -6.06 -26.09
C ALA A 343 6.41 -4.95 -25.56
N ALA A 344 7.74 -5.05 -25.85
CA ALA A 344 8.86 -4.03 -25.77
C ALA A 344 10.19 -4.63 -26.40
N PRO A 345 11.48 -4.46 -25.95
CA PRO A 345 12.28 -3.51 -25.10
C PRO A 345 13.48 -2.86 -25.92
N THR A 346 14.76 -2.51 -25.54
CA THR A 346 15.68 -2.57 -24.34
C THR A 346 16.91 -1.59 -24.45
N GLY A 347 17.60 -1.19 -23.34
CA GLY A 347 19.09 -0.94 -23.25
C GLY A 347 19.67 0.51 -23.16
N LEU A 348 21.00 0.76 -22.94
CA LEU A 348 21.85 0.63 -21.71
C LEU A 348 23.29 1.31 -21.83
N ILE A 349 24.18 1.25 -20.78
CA ILE A 349 25.68 1.50 -20.67
C ILE A 349 26.33 2.90 -20.95
N THR A 350 27.42 3.48 -20.32
CA THR A 350 28.33 3.35 -19.10
C THR A 350 29.22 4.67 -18.96
N MET A 351 30.29 5.02 -18.18
CA MET A 351 31.08 4.69 -16.92
C MET A 351 32.13 5.85 -16.61
N SER A 352 32.66 6.09 -15.37
CA SER A 352 34.03 6.68 -15.02
C SER A 352 34.29 6.93 -13.49
N SER A 353 35.36 7.65 -13.07
CA SER A 353 35.91 7.79 -11.69
C SER A 353 36.17 9.24 -11.16
N ALA A 354 36.82 9.36 -9.98
CA ALA A 354 37.24 10.56 -9.21
C ALA A 354 36.16 11.30 -8.38
N GLY A 355 36.46 11.55 -7.09
CA GLY A 355 35.42 11.89 -6.10
C GLY A 355 34.35 10.80 -6.06
N ALA A 356 34.82 9.53 -6.13
CA ALA A 356 34.26 8.46 -6.97
C ALA A 356 32.78 8.66 -7.29
N PRO A 357 32.42 9.15 -8.50
CA PRO A 357 31.08 9.57 -8.81
C PRO A 357 30.17 8.37 -8.56
N ALA A 358 29.11 8.58 -7.76
CA ALA A 358 28.30 7.52 -7.19
C ALA A 358 28.07 6.44 -8.25
N GLY A 359 28.61 5.23 -7.97
CA GLY A 359 28.69 4.17 -8.97
C GLY A 359 27.32 3.97 -9.57
N GLN A 360 27.23 3.96 -10.90
CA GLN A 360 25.93 3.96 -11.61
C GLN A 360 25.00 2.95 -10.93
N PRO A 361 23.82 3.37 -10.44
CA PRO A 361 23.02 2.54 -9.57
C PRO A 361 22.76 1.22 -10.26
N ARG A 362 23.20 0.13 -9.63
CA ARG A 362 22.86 -1.21 -10.10
C ARG A 362 21.49 -1.57 -9.52
N TYR A 363 20.81 -2.51 -10.16
CA TYR A 363 19.43 -2.91 -9.86
C TYR A 363 19.35 -4.43 -9.90
N VAL A 364 18.43 -5.01 -9.13
CA VAL A 364 18.14 -6.44 -9.23
C VAL A 364 17.35 -6.69 -10.52
N ASN A 365 18.04 -7.21 -11.53
CA ASN A 365 17.46 -7.61 -12.79
C ASN A 365 16.99 -9.06 -12.70
N THR A 366 15.75 -9.33 -13.08
CA THR A 366 15.16 -10.68 -13.08
C THR A 366 14.56 -11.02 -14.43
N HIS A 367 14.81 -12.23 -14.91
CA HIS A 367 14.30 -12.75 -16.18
C HIS A 367 13.91 -14.22 -16.01
N ILE A 368 12.83 -14.69 -16.65
CA ILE A 368 12.62 -16.13 -16.83
C ILE A 368 13.34 -16.57 -18.12
N VAL A 369 14.08 -17.68 -18.07
CA VAL A 369 14.84 -18.23 -19.20
C VAL A 369 14.54 -19.72 -19.37
N TYR A 370 14.72 -20.26 -20.57
CA TYR A 370 14.54 -21.70 -20.79
C TYR A 370 15.67 -22.48 -20.10
N ARG A 371 15.38 -23.56 -19.37
CA ARG A 371 16.39 -24.29 -18.56
C ARG A 371 17.57 -24.84 -19.39
N ASN A 372 17.32 -25.12 -20.68
CA ASN A 372 18.32 -25.64 -21.61
C ASN A 372 19.00 -24.54 -22.47
N ASP A 373 18.53 -23.29 -22.38
CA ASP A 373 19.10 -22.12 -23.05
C ASP A 373 18.92 -20.87 -22.16
N PRO A 374 19.90 -20.57 -21.28
CA PRO A 374 19.83 -19.43 -20.36
C PRO A 374 20.10 -18.07 -21.03
N PHE A 375 20.30 -18.05 -22.35
CA PHE A 375 20.47 -16.83 -23.15
C PHE A 375 19.17 -16.41 -23.84
N THR A 376 18.30 -17.37 -24.19
CA THR A 376 16.94 -17.08 -24.65
C THR A 376 16.03 -16.80 -23.46
N PHE A 377 15.64 -15.54 -23.31
CA PHE A 377 14.62 -15.14 -22.34
C PHE A 377 13.26 -15.69 -22.79
N VAL A 378 12.47 -16.18 -21.84
CA VAL A 378 11.02 -16.25 -22.06
C VAL A 378 10.56 -14.82 -22.09
N ASP A 379 9.90 -14.45 -23.17
CA ASP A 379 9.43 -13.10 -23.31
C ASP A 379 8.47 -12.78 -22.14
N ARG A 380 8.64 -11.62 -21.48
CA ARG A 380 7.64 -11.15 -20.50
C ARG A 380 6.29 -10.85 -21.17
N TYR A 381 6.34 -10.78 -22.49
CA TYR A 381 5.29 -10.74 -23.49
C TYR A 381 4.83 -12.16 -23.94
N GLN A 382 5.02 -13.20 -23.11
CA GLN A 382 4.60 -14.59 -23.35
C GLN A 382 4.27 -15.33 -22.02
N PRO A 383 3.29 -16.27 -21.98
CA PRO A 383 3.01 -17.05 -20.78
C PRO A 383 3.97 -18.25 -20.69
N LEU A 384 4.29 -18.71 -19.48
CA LEU A 384 5.07 -19.94 -19.31
C LEU A 384 4.22 -21.14 -19.74
N LEU A 385 4.80 -22.12 -20.41
CA LEU A 385 4.10 -23.39 -20.68
C LEU A 385 3.93 -24.15 -19.37
N ALA A 386 2.78 -24.81 -19.17
CA ALA A 386 2.54 -25.68 -18.01
C ALA A 386 3.51 -26.89 -17.98
N ASP A 387 3.76 -27.43 -16.78
CA ASP A 387 4.68 -28.57 -16.51
C ASP A 387 6.06 -28.48 -17.22
N THR A 388 6.61 -27.27 -17.32
CA THR A 388 7.81 -26.98 -18.11
C THR A 388 8.92 -26.41 -17.23
N CYS A 389 10.15 -26.87 -17.49
CA CYS A 389 11.34 -26.48 -16.75
C CYS A 389 11.95 -25.18 -17.30
N TYR A 390 12.06 -24.19 -16.42
CA TYR A 390 12.65 -22.87 -16.67
C TYR A 390 13.80 -22.62 -15.68
N ALA A 391 14.39 -21.42 -15.73
CA ALA A 391 15.13 -20.87 -14.61
C ALA A 391 14.79 -19.39 -14.43
N LEU A 392 14.79 -18.93 -13.18
CA LEU A 392 14.89 -17.52 -12.85
C LEU A 392 16.36 -17.12 -12.96
N ARG A 393 16.68 -16.28 -13.94
CA ARG A 393 17.97 -15.59 -14.02
C ARG A 393 17.89 -14.35 -13.15
N VAL A 394 18.87 -14.18 -12.24
CA VAL A 394 19.01 -12.98 -11.41
C VAL A 394 20.43 -12.45 -11.50
N GLY A 395 20.56 -11.15 -11.78
CA GLY A 395 21.83 -10.42 -11.76
C GLY A 395 21.67 -9.05 -11.10
N ILE A 396 22.78 -8.45 -10.69
CA ILE A 396 22.81 -7.08 -10.16
C ILE A 396 23.78 -6.28 -11.01
N GLY A 397 23.25 -5.34 -11.79
CA GLY A 397 23.96 -4.56 -12.81
C GLY A 397 23.14 -3.33 -13.18
N GLU A 398 23.50 -2.60 -14.24
CA GLU A 398 22.65 -1.50 -14.71
C GLU A 398 21.20 -1.98 -14.99
N TRP A 399 20.19 -1.10 -14.89
CA TRP A 399 18.80 -1.51 -15.07
C TRP A 399 18.51 -2.05 -16.48
N ALA A 400 18.27 -3.34 -16.57
CA ALA A 400 17.87 -4.00 -17.81
C ALA A 400 16.38 -3.72 -18.07
N ALA A 401 16.08 -3.00 -19.16
CA ALA A 401 14.71 -2.61 -19.52
C ALA A 401 13.81 -3.78 -19.99
N ASP A 402 14.33 -5.01 -19.99
CA ASP A 402 13.63 -6.29 -20.17
C ASP A 402 13.48 -7.08 -18.86
N SER A 403 13.99 -6.55 -17.74
CA SER A 403 13.75 -7.09 -16.39
C SER A 403 12.25 -7.15 -16.10
N LEU A 404 11.85 -8.17 -15.35
CA LEU A 404 10.49 -8.34 -14.87
C LEU A 404 10.13 -7.37 -13.75
N ILE A 405 11.12 -6.78 -13.06
CA ILE A 405 10.85 -5.80 -11.99
C ILE A 405 10.46 -4.46 -12.63
N ASP A 406 9.18 -4.12 -12.52
CA ASP A 406 8.65 -2.80 -12.84
C ASP A 406 8.96 -1.83 -11.69
N HIS A 407 9.37 -0.61 -12.06
CA HIS A 407 9.87 0.43 -11.12
C HIS A 407 10.91 -0.11 -10.12
N PRO A 408 12.03 -0.68 -10.59
CA PRO A 408 13.03 -1.27 -9.71
C PRO A 408 13.72 -0.19 -8.87
N GLN A 409 13.89 -0.49 -7.59
CA GLN A 409 14.70 0.34 -6.69
C GLN A 409 16.16 -0.08 -6.82
N ALA A 410 17.09 0.87 -6.70
CA ALA A 410 18.50 0.58 -6.80
C ALA A 410 18.92 -0.43 -5.71
N VAL A 411 19.86 -1.31 -6.06
CA VAL A 411 20.77 -1.88 -5.08
C VAL A 411 21.72 -0.74 -4.71
N PRO A 412 21.79 -0.28 -3.45
CA PRO A 412 22.62 0.86 -3.08
C PRO A 412 24.00 0.41 -2.58
N GLU A 413 25.07 0.91 -3.18
CA GLU A 413 26.35 0.18 -3.23
C GLU A 413 27.56 1.05 -2.96
N GLU A 414 27.40 2.36 -3.12
CA GLU A 414 28.20 3.42 -2.51
C GLU A 414 28.19 3.36 -0.95
N LEU A 415 27.47 2.38 -0.41
CA LEU A 415 27.05 2.21 0.98
C LEU A 415 27.25 0.79 1.53
N LEU A 416 27.24 -0.22 0.66
CA LEU A 416 27.89 -1.51 0.92
C LEU A 416 29.33 -1.27 1.41
N PRO A 417 29.91 -2.17 2.22
CA PRO A 417 31.22 -1.92 2.79
C PRO A 417 32.30 -1.68 1.75
N GLN A 418 33.23 -0.78 2.04
CA GLN A 418 34.36 -0.48 1.15
C GLN A 418 35.49 -1.52 1.30
N THR A 419 35.12 -2.80 1.17
CA THR A 419 36.08 -3.87 0.88
C THR A 419 36.69 -3.65 -0.50
N LEU A 420 37.98 -3.94 -0.65
CA LEU A 420 38.69 -3.83 -1.93
C LEU A 420 38.20 -4.82 -3.00
N GLU A 421 37.43 -5.84 -2.63
CA GLU A 421 36.95 -6.89 -3.53
C GLU A 421 35.44 -6.82 -3.78
N GLY A 422 34.61 -6.72 -2.74
CA GLY A 422 33.15 -6.73 -2.82
C GLY A 422 32.48 -7.69 -1.83
N HIS A 423 31.23 -8.04 -2.09
CA HIS A 423 30.31 -8.68 -1.14
C HIS A 423 29.66 -9.95 -1.66
N TRP A 424 29.59 -10.96 -0.81
CA TRP A 424 28.74 -12.12 -1.05
C TRP A 424 27.31 -11.82 -0.62
N LEU A 425 26.40 -11.76 -1.60
CA LEU A 425 24.96 -11.71 -1.40
C LEU A 425 24.37 -13.12 -1.58
N GLU A 426 23.29 -13.40 -0.87
CA GLU A 426 22.47 -14.59 -1.09
C GLU A 426 21.14 -14.17 -1.71
N VAL A 427 20.79 -14.76 -2.85
CA VAL A 427 19.47 -14.58 -3.47
C VAL A 427 18.67 -15.86 -3.27
N ALA A 428 17.50 -15.74 -2.66
CA ALA A 428 16.59 -16.85 -2.40
C ALA A 428 15.22 -16.62 -3.04
N ALA A 429 14.65 -17.68 -3.61
CA ALA A 429 13.35 -17.66 -4.28
C ALA A 429 12.43 -18.76 -3.75
N ALA A 430 11.15 -18.42 -3.55
CA ALA A 430 10.12 -19.33 -3.05
C ALA A 430 8.80 -19.10 -3.80
N GLY A 431 8.32 -20.15 -4.48
CA GLY A 431 7.07 -20.08 -5.24
C GLY A 431 5.82 -20.29 -4.39
N ASP A 432 4.68 -19.84 -4.92
CA ASP A 432 3.37 -20.34 -4.49
C ASP A 432 2.98 -21.58 -5.27
N ASP A 433 2.76 -21.41 -6.56
CA ASP A 433 2.35 -22.46 -7.50
C ASP A 433 3.51 -22.90 -8.41
N ILE A 434 4.66 -22.22 -8.29
CA ILE A 434 5.91 -22.47 -9.03
C ILE A 434 6.83 -23.35 -8.16
N GLU A 435 7.25 -24.51 -8.67
CA GLU A 435 8.25 -25.37 -8.02
C GLU A 435 9.65 -24.78 -8.25
N VAL A 436 10.50 -24.77 -7.22
CA VAL A 436 11.85 -24.17 -7.23
C VAL A 436 12.87 -25.22 -6.76
N ASP A 437 13.59 -25.85 -7.70
CA ASP A 437 14.51 -26.96 -7.39
C ASP A 437 15.62 -26.57 -6.41
N GLN A 438 16.09 -25.33 -6.51
CA GLN A 438 17.16 -24.76 -5.69
C GLN A 438 16.69 -23.41 -5.15
N ALA A 439 16.26 -23.40 -3.88
CA ALA A 439 15.64 -22.22 -3.26
C ALA A 439 16.60 -21.03 -3.03
N ALA A 440 17.92 -21.22 -3.11
CA ALA A 440 18.89 -20.13 -2.94
C ALA A 440 20.20 -20.33 -3.72
N ALA A 441 20.84 -19.23 -4.13
CA ALA A 441 22.19 -19.21 -4.68
C ALA A 441 22.93 -17.93 -4.29
N ALA A 442 24.26 -18.01 -4.24
CA ALA A 442 25.12 -16.87 -3.90
C ALA A 442 25.57 -16.10 -5.15
N LEU A 443 25.56 -14.77 -5.06
CA LEU A 443 26.02 -13.85 -6.09
C LEU A 443 27.05 -12.90 -5.45
N PHE A 444 28.21 -12.72 -6.09
CA PHE A 444 29.23 -11.80 -5.60
C PHE A 444 29.10 -10.43 -6.27
N LEU A 445 28.85 -9.40 -5.47
CA LEU A 445 28.72 -8.02 -5.91
C LEU A 445 30.05 -7.27 -5.68
N PRO A 446 30.86 -7.03 -6.73
CA PRO A 446 32.15 -6.35 -6.58
C PRO A 446 31.95 -4.87 -6.19
N HIS A 447 33.00 -4.26 -5.64
CA HIS A 447 32.98 -2.82 -5.32
C HIS A 447 32.63 -1.95 -6.55
N GLN A 448 33.03 -2.37 -7.77
CA GLN A 448 32.66 -1.73 -9.03
C GLN A 448 32.34 -2.78 -10.11
N GLY A 449 31.37 -2.48 -10.98
CA GLY A 449 30.93 -3.37 -12.07
C GLY A 449 29.80 -4.32 -11.68
N GLU A 450 29.26 -5.08 -12.63
CA GLU A 450 28.15 -6.01 -12.35
C GLU A 450 28.53 -7.10 -11.35
N ALA A 451 27.54 -7.60 -10.62
CA ALA A 451 27.66 -8.77 -9.76
C ALA A 451 27.74 -10.06 -10.58
N TRP A 452 28.42 -11.06 -10.04
CA TRP A 452 28.69 -12.32 -10.73
C TRP A 452 28.69 -13.53 -9.79
N ALA A 453 28.23 -14.67 -10.28
CA ALA A 453 28.39 -15.96 -9.63
C ALA A 453 29.71 -16.61 -10.06
N CYS A 454 30.23 -17.52 -9.22
CA CYS A 454 31.40 -18.34 -9.53
C CYS A 454 31.42 -19.61 -8.69
N SER A 455 32.38 -20.50 -8.94
CA SER A 455 32.60 -21.75 -8.19
C SER A 455 33.35 -21.59 -6.85
N CYS A 456 33.62 -20.37 -6.39
CA CYS A 456 34.21 -20.15 -5.06
C CYS A 456 33.14 -20.36 -3.97
N PRO A 457 33.46 -20.98 -2.82
CA PRO A 457 32.53 -21.05 -1.70
C PRO A 457 32.15 -19.64 -1.20
N PRO A 458 30.87 -19.37 -0.90
CA PRO A 458 30.43 -18.08 -0.37
C PRO A 458 31.18 -17.71 0.93
N GLY A 459 31.44 -16.42 1.12
CA GLY A 459 32.22 -15.90 2.24
C GLY A 459 33.74 -16.08 2.12
N VAL A 460 34.25 -16.83 1.13
CA VAL A 460 35.71 -16.95 0.92
C VAL A 460 36.23 -15.80 0.08
N GLN A 461 37.20 -15.06 0.63
CA GLN A 461 38.02 -14.07 -0.07
C GLN A 461 39.52 -14.36 0.23
N PRO A 462 40.46 -14.04 -0.69
CA PRO A 462 40.22 -13.61 -2.07
C PRO A 462 39.67 -14.75 -2.95
N HIS A 463 38.95 -14.38 -4.01
CA HIS A 463 38.41 -15.35 -4.97
C HIS A 463 39.53 -16.10 -5.71
N ARG A 464 39.37 -17.42 -5.84
CA ARG A 464 40.36 -18.32 -6.49
C ARG A 464 39.99 -18.75 -7.91
N CYS A 465 38.78 -18.43 -8.36
CA CYS A 465 38.34 -18.65 -9.74
C CYS A 465 39.01 -17.68 -10.72
N HIS A 466 39.19 -18.10 -11.96
CA HIS A 466 39.64 -17.20 -13.02
C HIS A 466 38.50 -16.23 -13.39
N PRO A 467 38.78 -14.98 -13.81
CA PRO A 467 37.74 -14.05 -14.23
C PRO A 467 36.83 -14.54 -15.37
N PHE A 468 37.28 -15.49 -16.18
CA PHE A 468 36.47 -16.15 -17.22
C PHE A 468 35.54 -17.25 -16.69
N ASP A 469 35.70 -17.69 -15.44
CA ASP A 469 34.84 -18.70 -14.79
C ASP A 469 33.61 -18.06 -14.10
N ARG A 470 33.37 -16.76 -14.35
CA ARG A 470 32.37 -15.92 -13.67
C ARG A 470 31.20 -15.64 -14.60
N THR A 471 29.97 -15.80 -14.11
CA THR A 471 28.75 -15.46 -14.86
C THR A 471 28.09 -14.22 -14.26
N PRO A 472 27.64 -13.22 -15.03
CA PRO A 472 27.03 -11.98 -14.50
C PRO A 472 25.60 -12.18 -13.95
N TYR A 473 25.26 -13.41 -13.56
CA TYR A 473 23.98 -13.83 -13.02
C TYR A 473 24.11 -15.20 -12.35
N ILE A 474 23.16 -15.48 -11.46
CA ILE A 474 22.78 -16.84 -11.02
C ILE A 474 21.60 -17.35 -11.85
N LEU A 475 21.39 -18.67 -11.82
CA LEU A 475 20.18 -19.34 -12.32
C LEU A 475 19.57 -20.15 -11.17
N LEU A 476 18.34 -19.82 -10.78
CA LEU A 476 17.55 -20.63 -9.85
C LEU A 476 16.55 -21.45 -10.68
N PRO A 477 16.67 -22.80 -10.76
CA PRO A 477 15.81 -23.60 -11.62
C PRO A 477 14.37 -23.57 -11.12
N LEU A 478 13.44 -23.44 -12.07
CA LEU A 478 12.00 -23.39 -11.81
C LEU A 478 11.30 -24.49 -12.61
N ARG A 479 10.10 -24.85 -12.14
CA ARG A 479 9.13 -25.59 -12.92
C ARG A 479 7.74 -24.97 -12.74
N SER A 480 7.06 -24.72 -13.85
CA SER A 480 5.68 -24.26 -13.86
C SER A 480 4.71 -25.35 -13.37
N PRO A 481 3.57 -24.97 -12.77
CA PRO A 481 2.52 -25.92 -12.40
C PRO A 481 2.02 -26.67 -13.64
N SER A 482 1.55 -27.91 -13.42
CA SER A 482 0.94 -28.74 -14.47
C SER A 482 -0.49 -28.32 -14.84
N THR A 483 -1.10 -27.46 -14.02
CA THR A 483 -2.33 -26.74 -14.37
C THR A 483 -1.97 -25.30 -14.69
N PRO A 484 -2.38 -24.75 -15.85
CA PRO A 484 -2.29 -23.33 -16.14
C PRO A 484 -2.86 -22.45 -15.03
N GLY A 485 -2.44 -21.19 -14.95
CA GLY A 485 -2.90 -20.25 -13.92
C GLY A 485 -1.95 -19.10 -13.66
N ARG A 486 -2.38 -18.17 -12.80
CA ARG A 486 -1.52 -17.17 -12.15
C ARG A 486 -0.88 -17.82 -10.93
N GLY A 487 0.43 -17.95 -10.96
CA GLY A 487 1.25 -18.26 -9.79
C GLY A 487 2.06 -17.06 -9.33
N ARG A 488 2.72 -17.19 -8.17
CA ARG A 488 3.65 -16.19 -7.64
C ARG A 488 5.01 -16.80 -7.39
N LEU A 489 6.04 -15.97 -7.52
CA LEU A 489 7.41 -16.29 -7.11
C LEU A 489 7.96 -15.13 -6.29
N ARG A 490 8.12 -15.37 -4.98
CA ARG A 490 8.80 -14.45 -4.07
C ARG A 490 10.30 -14.56 -4.32
N VAL A 491 10.97 -13.45 -4.56
CA VAL A 491 12.44 -13.36 -4.66
C VAL A 491 12.94 -12.44 -3.57
N THR A 492 14.07 -12.79 -2.95
CA THR A 492 14.65 -12.07 -1.82
C THR A 492 16.17 -11.99 -1.95
N VAL A 493 16.75 -10.85 -1.58
CA VAL A 493 18.21 -10.63 -1.58
C VAL A 493 18.65 -10.36 -0.15
N HIS A 494 19.65 -11.10 0.31
CA HIS A 494 20.16 -11.09 1.69
C HIS A 494 21.67 -10.83 1.76
N TYR A 495 22.12 -10.24 2.85
CA TYR A 495 23.53 -10.14 3.23
C TYR A 495 23.70 -10.56 4.69
N GLN A 496 24.56 -11.54 4.96
CA GLN A 496 24.77 -12.09 6.32
C GLN A 496 23.43 -12.42 7.06
N GLY A 497 22.46 -12.95 6.32
CA GLY A 497 21.11 -13.27 6.79
C GLY A 497 20.13 -12.10 6.85
N HIS A 498 20.57 -10.84 6.78
CA HIS A 498 19.70 -9.67 6.73
C HIS A 498 18.97 -9.62 5.38
N LEU A 499 17.63 -9.66 5.37
CA LEU A 499 16.84 -9.42 4.16
C LEU A 499 16.96 -7.94 3.75
N LEU A 500 17.58 -7.68 2.60
CA LEU A 500 17.83 -6.34 2.07
C LEU A 500 16.72 -5.86 1.15
N GLN A 501 16.23 -6.72 0.25
CA GLN A 501 15.15 -6.42 -0.68
C GLN A 501 14.30 -7.68 -0.92
N ALA A 502 13.00 -7.50 -1.07
CA ALA A 502 12.07 -8.54 -1.54
C ALA A 502 11.27 -8.03 -2.75
N PHE A 503 11.01 -8.97 -3.65
CA PHE A 503 10.26 -8.77 -4.87
C PHE A 503 9.17 -9.83 -4.98
N GLN A 504 7.98 -9.45 -5.41
CA GLN A 504 6.97 -10.41 -5.84
C GLN A 504 6.96 -10.44 -7.36
N LEU A 505 7.22 -11.59 -7.96
CA LEU A 505 6.94 -11.83 -9.38
C LEU A 505 5.54 -12.45 -9.49
N SER A 506 4.67 -11.77 -10.23
CA SER A 506 3.47 -12.36 -10.83
C SER A 506 3.92 -13.17 -12.04
N ILE A 507 3.61 -14.46 -12.04
CA ILE A 507 3.95 -15.39 -13.11
C ILE A 507 2.67 -16.03 -13.63
N VAL A 508 2.57 -16.16 -14.93
CA VAL A 508 1.43 -16.78 -15.58
C VAL A 508 1.88 -18.00 -16.37
N THR A 509 1.02 -19.01 -16.33
CA THR A 509 1.23 -20.28 -17.00
C THR A 509 0.02 -20.64 -17.86
N GLY A 510 0.27 -21.21 -19.05
CA GLY A 510 -0.70 -21.52 -20.11
C GLY A 510 -0.38 -22.84 -20.80
N THR A 511 -1.27 -23.31 -21.67
CA THR A 511 -1.02 -24.52 -22.50
C THR A 511 -0.25 -24.21 -23.79
N GLU A 512 -0.32 -22.98 -24.27
CA GLU A 512 0.29 -22.53 -25.53
C GLU A 512 1.02 -21.19 -25.32
N PRO A 513 2.09 -20.89 -26.09
CA PRO A 513 2.87 -19.67 -25.96
C PRO A 513 2.22 -18.50 -26.72
N VAL A 514 0.91 -18.30 -26.53
CA VAL A 514 0.15 -17.25 -27.22
C VAL A 514 0.52 -15.89 -26.64
N ALA A 515 0.86 -14.94 -27.52
CA ALA A 515 0.96 -13.53 -27.18
C ALA A 515 -0.40 -12.85 -27.40
N ALA A 516 -0.97 -12.25 -26.35
CA ALA A 516 -2.02 -11.24 -26.47
C ALA A 516 -1.37 -9.87 -26.79
N PRO A 517 -2.14 -8.79 -26.99
CA PRO A 517 -1.51 -7.57 -27.51
C PRO A 517 -1.04 -6.55 -26.46
N TYR A 518 -1.54 -6.52 -25.21
CA TYR A 518 -1.38 -5.31 -24.34
C TYR A 518 -1.00 -5.47 -22.84
N ASP A 519 -1.44 -6.51 -22.11
CA ASP A 519 -1.29 -6.57 -20.63
C ASP A 519 -0.14 -7.46 -20.09
N PRO A 520 0.60 -7.04 -19.03
CA PRO A 520 1.57 -7.84 -18.29
C PRO A 520 1.06 -9.15 -17.69
N VAL A 521 1.89 -10.20 -17.80
CA VAL A 521 1.66 -11.48 -17.11
C VAL A 521 2.90 -12.08 -16.45
N LEU A 522 4.09 -11.82 -17.00
CA LEU A 522 5.35 -11.93 -16.28
C LEU A 522 5.75 -10.50 -15.93
N TYR A 523 5.67 -10.16 -14.65
CA TYR A 523 6.02 -8.86 -14.11
C TYR A 523 6.21 -8.98 -12.60
N GLY A 524 6.84 -8.00 -11.98
CA GLY A 524 7.06 -7.98 -10.55
C GLY A 524 7.39 -6.60 -10.03
N TRP A 525 7.46 -6.47 -8.72
CA TRP A 525 7.69 -5.18 -8.05
C TRP A 525 8.43 -5.36 -6.73
N THR A 526 9.07 -4.30 -6.26
CA THR A 526 9.72 -4.25 -4.94
C THR A 526 8.70 -3.83 -3.88
N ASP A 527 8.30 -4.74 -2.98
CA ASP A 527 7.32 -4.48 -1.90
C ASP A 527 7.98 -4.34 -0.52
N TYR A 528 9.12 -5.00 -0.31
CA TYR A 528 10.03 -4.74 0.79
C TYR A 528 11.40 -4.25 0.28
N THR A 529 11.85 -3.12 0.82
CA THR A 529 13.27 -2.78 0.86
C THR A 529 13.62 -2.48 2.31
N ALA A 530 14.70 -3.07 2.82
CA ALA A 530 15.27 -2.68 4.10
C ALA A 530 15.77 -1.24 4.03
N THR A 531 16.27 -0.78 2.88
CA THR A 531 16.68 0.61 2.67
C THR A 531 17.01 0.88 1.20
N GLU A 532 16.61 2.05 0.68
CA GLU A 532 17.09 2.53 -0.63
C GLU A 532 18.52 3.11 -0.57
N ALA A 533 19.17 3.04 0.59
CA ALA A 533 20.58 3.36 0.80
C ALA A 533 21.17 2.44 1.89
N LEU A 534 21.89 1.37 1.52
CA LEU A 534 22.45 0.32 2.40
C LEU A 534 23.63 0.78 3.28
N THR A 535 23.53 1.96 3.91
CA THR A 535 24.62 2.60 4.68
C THR A 535 25.27 1.62 5.64
N ASP A 536 26.57 1.39 5.47
CA ASP A 536 27.45 0.85 6.50
C ASP A 536 26.99 -0.56 6.97
N LEU A 537 26.83 -1.44 5.98
CA LEU A 537 26.57 -2.89 6.14
C LEU A 537 27.67 -3.66 6.91
N ASP A 538 28.83 -3.04 7.16
CA ASP A 538 29.95 -3.60 7.95
C ASP A 538 29.69 -3.50 9.46
N ALA A 539 28.96 -2.47 9.90
CA ALA A 539 28.51 -2.33 11.29
C ALA A 539 27.25 -3.14 11.61
N GLN A 540 26.68 -3.85 10.62
CA GLN A 540 25.42 -4.56 10.79
C GLN A 540 25.63 -5.93 11.42
N ALA A 541 24.83 -6.25 12.43
CA ALA A 541 24.86 -7.56 13.07
C ALA A 541 24.30 -8.63 12.11
N PRO A 542 24.94 -9.81 11.96
CA PRO A 542 24.35 -10.92 11.22
C PRO A 542 22.97 -11.30 11.80
N ARG A 543 21.97 -11.48 10.94
CA ARG A 543 20.64 -11.97 11.36
C ARG A 543 20.68 -13.49 11.36
N THR A 544 20.45 -14.12 12.51
CA THR A 544 20.28 -15.59 12.57
C THR A 544 18.96 -16.03 11.92
N LEU A 545 17.97 -15.14 11.91
CA LEU A 545 16.64 -15.38 11.38
C LEU A 545 16.08 -14.09 10.78
N SER A 546 15.69 -14.15 9.52
CA SER A 546 14.89 -13.12 8.86
C SER A 546 13.54 -13.70 8.45
N VAL A 547 12.50 -12.91 8.67
CA VAL A 547 11.09 -13.25 8.49
C VAL A 547 10.47 -12.17 7.62
N LEU A 548 9.87 -12.54 6.48
CA LEU A 548 9.08 -11.63 5.66
C LEU A 548 7.59 -11.94 5.86
N THR A 549 6.81 -10.98 6.33
CA THR A 549 5.34 -11.09 6.38
C THR A 549 4.71 -10.36 5.19
N ASP A 550 3.94 -11.11 4.42
CA ASP A 550 3.46 -10.76 3.09
C ASP A 550 1.95 -11.01 2.95
N ALA A 551 1.29 -10.25 2.07
CA ALA A 551 -0.16 -10.20 1.93
C ALA A 551 -0.62 -10.91 0.64
N ALA A 552 -1.63 -11.77 0.77
CA ALA A 552 -2.28 -12.42 -0.36
C ALA A 552 -3.63 -11.79 -0.71
N ASP A 553 -3.93 -11.73 -2.01
CA ASP A 553 -5.22 -11.28 -2.55
C ASP A 553 -6.39 -12.21 -2.15
N ASP A 554 -6.10 -13.38 -1.57
CA ASP A 554 -7.06 -14.37 -1.08
C ASP A 554 -7.38 -14.25 0.43
N GLY A 555 -6.85 -13.23 1.12
CA GLY A 555 -7.03 -13.03 2.57
C GLY A 555 -6.13 -13.91 3.45
N THR A 556 -5.11 -14.53 2.87
CA THR A 556 -4.01 -15.16 3.64
C THR A 556 -2.80 -14.25 3.79
N CYS A 557 -2.01 -14.54 4.81
CA CYS A 557 -0.66 -14.03 4.99
C CYS A 557 0.34 -15.13 4.67
N ARG A 558 1.40 -14.76 3.96
CA ARG A 558 2.57 -15.61 3.71
C ARG A 558 3.68 -15.16 4.65
N ILE A 559 4.26 -16.13 5.36
CA ILE A 559 5.41 -15.91 6.24
C ILE A 559 6.58 -16.68 5.62
N TYR A 560 7.52 -15.96 5.01
CA TYR A 560 8.74 -16.55 4.49
C TYR A 560 9.84 -16.48 5.56
N TRP A 561 10.53 -17.60 5.77
CA TRP A 561 11.50 -17.80 6.84
C TRP A 561 12.87 -18.20 6.28
N LYS A 562 13.91 -17.46 6.67
CA LYS A 562 15.30 -17.76 6.31
C LYS A 562 16.24 -17.65 7.52
N ALA A 563 17.01 -18.70 7.74
CA ALA A 563 18.03 -18.84 8.78
C ALA A 563 19.20 -19.65 8.21
N GLY A 564 20.26 -18.95 7.77
CA GLY A 564 21.36 -19.58 7.03
C GLY A 564 20.99 -20.01 5.59
N PRO A 565 21.95 -20.57 4.83
CA PRO A 565 21.85 -20.66 3.38
C PRO A 565 20.86 -21.71 2.86
N GLU A 566 20.79 -22.90 3.48
CA GLU A 566 19.97 -24.00 2.96
C GLU A 566 18.47 -23.91 3.34
N SER A 567 18.08 -22.92 4.14
CA SER A 567 16.69 -22.74 4.58
C SER A 567 15.90 -21.72 3.74
N GLY A 568 14.62 -22.03 3.55
CA GLY A 568 13.64 -21.22 2.84
C GLY A 568 12.25 -21.81 3.06
N LEU A 569 11.64 -21.52 4.20
CA LEU A 569 10.36 -22.08 4.60
C LEU A 569 9.23 -21.07 4.36
N LYS A 570 8.05 -21.57 3.99
CA LYS A 570 6.86 -20.74 3.78
C LYS A 570 5.71 -21.25 4.65
N VAL A 571 5.19 -20.40 5.53
CA VAL A 571 3.90 -20.59 6.18
C VAL A 571 2.84 -19.88 5.36
N VAL A 572 1.66 -20.48 5.22
CA VAL A 572 0.44 -19.77 4.79
C VAL A 572 -0.54 -19.83 5.95
N ALA A 573 -1.03 -18.66 6.39
CA ALA A 573 -1.97 -18.54 7.49
C ALA A 573 -3.07 -17.53 7.14
N ALA A 574 -4.34 -17.88 7.35
CA ALA A 574 -5.46 -16.97 7.10
C ALA A 574 -5.44 -15.80 8.10
N GLU A 575 -5.93 -14.63 7.68
CA GLU A 575 -6.04 -13.42 8.51
C GLU A 575 -6.61 -13.71 9.92
N ALA A 576 -7.75 -14.41 9.97
CA ALA A 576 -8.45 -14.77 11.20
C ALA A 576 -7.65 -15.71 12.13
N GLN A 577 -6.61 -16.40 11.65
CA GLN A 577 -5.70 -17.19 12.48
C GLN A 577 -4.65 -16.28 13.15
N LEU A 578 -4.07 -15.34 12.40
CA LEU A 578 -3.10 -14.37 12.93
C LEU A 578 -3.78 -13.37 13.90
N GLY A 579 -4.95 -12.84 13.52
CA GLY A 579 -5.77 -12.00 14.40
C GLY A 579 -6.17 -12.71 15.69
N ARG A 580 -6.45 -14.03 15.64
CA ARG A 580 -6.69 -14.84 16.85
C ARG A 580 -5.43 -15.04 17.69
N ALA A 581 -4.26 -15.25 17.08
CA ALA A 581 -2.99 -15.35 17.80
C ALA A 581 -2.64 -14.05 18.54
N MET A 582 -2.78 -12.91 17.86
CA MET A 582 -2.62 -11.58 18.47
C MET A 582 -3.67 -11.31 19.54
N GLY A 583 -4.95 -11.61 19.29
CA GLY A 583 -6.02 -11.45 20.27
C GLY A 583 -5.78 -12.25 21.56
N LEU A 584 -5.32 -13.49 21.46
CA LEU A 584 -4.94 -14.31 22.60
C LEU A 584 -3.71 -13.75 23.34
N PHE A 585 -2.67 -13.32 22.63
CA PHE A 585 -1.49 -12.68 23.22
C PHE A 585 -1.85 -11.40 23.98
N ARG A 586 -2.57 -10.48 23.32
CA ARG A 586 -3.07 -9.23 23.91
C ARG A 586 -3.97 -9.51 25.11
N GLN A 587 -4.82 -10.54 25.05
CA GLN A 587 -5.63 -10.98 26.20
C GLN A 587 -4.77 -11.52 27.36
N ARG A 588 -3.74 -12.33 27.10
CA ARG A 588 -2.86 -12.87 28.18
C ARG A 588 -2.09 -11.76 28.87
N LEU A 589 -1.45 -10.85 28.14
CA LEU A 589 -0.77 -9.68 28.73
C LEU A 589 -1.75 -8.80 29.52
N ARG A 590 -2.93 -8.49 28.97
CA ARG A 590 -3.96 -7.76 29.72
C ARG A 590 -4.39 -8.50 30.99
N SER A 591 -4.53 -9.82 30.95
CA SER A 591 -4.96 -10.63 32.11
C SER A 591 -3.89 -10.76 33.19
N ALA A 592 -2.61 -10.67 32.81
CA ALA A 592 -1.51 -10.50 33.76
C ALA A 592 -1.54 -9.10 34.39
N HIS A 593 -1.83 -8.07 33.60
CA HIS A 593 -1.74 -6.67 34.02
C HIS A 593 -2.94 -6.17 34.83
N ILE A 594 -4.15 -6.58 34.44
CA ILE A 594 -5.41 -6.00 34.92
C ILE A 594 -6.27 -7.07 35.58
N VAL A 595 -6.72 -6.80 36.81
CA VAL A 595 -7.66 -7.63 37.57
C VAL A 595 -8.94 -6.87 37.88
N LYS A 596 -10.06 -7.59 38.01
CA LYS A 596 -11.33 -6.99 38.45
C LYS A 596 -11.37 -6.92 39.98
N GLY A 597 -11.41 -5.70 40.52
CA GLY A 597 -11.68 -5.41 41.92
C GLY A 597 -13.12 -4.93 42.15
N GLN A 598 -13.44 -4.57 43.40
CA GLN A 598 -14.77 -4.08 43.78
C GLN A 598 -15.14 -2.72 43.17
N GLY A 599 -14.15 -1.94 42.73
CA GLY A 599 -14.32 -0.63 42.09
C GLY A 599 -14.15 -0.62 40.56
N GLY A 600 -14.03 -1.79 39.91
CA GLY A 600 -13.76 -1.90 38.47
C GLY A 600 -12.41 -2.56 38.16
N GLU A 601 -11.72 -2.08 37.14
CA GLU A 601 -10.43 -2.63 36.71
C GLU A 601 -9.26 -2.01 37.49
N MET A 602 -8.36 -2.86 37.99
CA MET A 602 -7.24 -2.49 38.86
C MET A 602 -5.92 -3.04 38.32
N ASN A 603 -4.83 -2.29 38.52
CA ASN A 603 -3.47 -2.77 38.28
C ASN A 603 -3.15 -3.98 39.18
N ALA A 604 -2.67 -5.07 38.60
CA ALA A 604 -2.28 -6.28 39.31
C ALA A 604 -0.86 -6.23 39.91
N TYR A 605 -0.05 -5.24 39.50
CA TYR A 605 1.29 -4.98 40.01
C TYR A 605 1.29 -4.12 41.29
N GLY A 606 2.35 -4.27 42.09
CA GLY A 606 2.61 -3.48 43.29
C GLY A 606 2.93 -2.00 43.01
N GLY A 607 3.12 -1.22 44.08
CA GLY A 607 3.41 0.22 43.98
C GLY A 607 4.72 0.57 43.29
N ASP A 608 5.63 -0.39 43.19
CA ASP A 608 6.93 -0.39 42.51
C ASP A 608 6.89 -1.14 41.16
N ASN A 609 5.70 -1.42 40.62
CA ASN A 609 5.43 -2.27 39.45
C ASN A 609 5.83 -3.76 39.59
N SER A 610 6.09 -4.28 40.79
CA SER A 610 6.46 -5.70 41.01
C SER A 610 5.28 -6.67 41.14
N LYS A 611 5.58 -7.97 41.17
CA LYS A 611 4.65 -9.06 41.53
C LYS A 611 5.26 -10.03 42.52
N ASP A 612 4.42 -10.69 43.31
CA ASP A 612 4.83 -11.86 44.07
C ASP A 612 5.23 -13.03 43.15
N ARG A 613 6.10 -13.90 43.66
CA ARG A 613 6.67 -15.03 42.91
C ARG A 613 5.61 -15.99 42.35
N ARG A 614 4.47 -16.20 43.02
CA ARG A 614 3.43 -17.11 42.51
C ARG A 614 2.71 -16.50 41.31
N ARG A 615 2.31 -15.21 41.39
CA ARG A 615 1.70 -14.52 40.25
C ARG A 615 2.66 -14.44 39.06
N TYR A 616 3.91 -14.07 39.31
CA TYR A 616 4.95 -14.02 38.28
C TYR A 616 5.13 -15.36 37.55
N LEU A 617 5.23 -16.48 38.29
CA LEU A 617 5.30 -17.82 37.69
C LEU A 617 4.03 -18.20 36.93
N SER A 618 2.84 -17.82 37.42
CA SER A 618 1.57 -18.04 36.71
C SER A 618 1.51 -17.29 35.38
N ASP A 619 1.97 -16.04 35.34
CA ASP A 619 1.98 -15.25 34.11
C ASP A 619 3.04 -15.75 33.11
N LEU A 620 4.26 -16.09 33.58
CA LEU A 620 5.27 -16.75 32.75
C LEU A 620 4.76 -18.07 32.16
N ALA A 621 4.17 -18.94 32.98
CA ALA A 621 3.69 -20.25 32.55
C ALA A 621 2.61 -20.10 31.47
N ARG A 622 1.60 -19.25 31.70
CA ARG A 622 0.52 -18.97 30.74
C ARG A 622 1.02 -18.39 29.41
N LEU A 623 2.04 -17.53 29.46
CA LEU A 623 2.66 -16.97 28.26
C LEU A 623 3.52 -18.02 27.53
N ALA A 624 4.23 -18.88 28.25
CA ALA A 624 5.07 -19.94 27.67
C ALA A 624 4.21 -21.03 27.02
N THR A 625 3.13 -21.46 27.67
CA THR A 625 2.11 -22.36 27.11
C THR A 625 1.54 -21.78 25.82
N LEU A 626 1.21 -20.48 25.77
CA LEU A 626 0.76 -19.80 24.54
C LEU A 626 1.87 -19.79 23.47
N GLY A 627 3.07 -19.33 23.82
CA GLY A 627 4.22 -19.21 22.92
C GLY A 627 4.61 -20.51 22.24
N ARG A 628 4.69 -21.60 23.01
CA ARG A 628 4.92 -22.95 22.53
C ARG A 628 3.78 -23.42 21.63
N THR A 629 2.53 -23.14 22.00
CA THR A 629 1.36 -23.52 21.18
C THR A 629 1.39 -22.81 19.83
N LEU A 630 1.70 -21.51 19.80
CA LEU A 630 1.89 -20.75 18.56
C LEU A 630 3.06 -21.26 17.72
N ARG A 631 4.22 -21.54 18.34
CA ARG A 631 5.38 -22.17 17.68
C ARG A 631 5.02 -23.51 17.05
N ASN A 632 4.31 -24.37 17.79
CA ASN A 632 3.88 -25.67 17.31
C ASN A 632 2.82 -25.57 16.20
N SER A 633 1.94 -24.56 16.23
CA SER A 633 1.00 -24.28 15.13
C SER A 633 1.73 -23.87 13.85
N LEU A 634 2.71 -22.96 13.94
CA LEU A 634 3.55 -22.58 12.80
C LEU A 634 4.31 -23.79 12.24
N ARG A 635 4.90 -24.61 13.12
CA ARG A 635 5.58 -25.86 12.74
C ARG A 635 4.64 -26.82 11.99
N ALA A 636 3.42 -27.01 12.49
CA ALA A 636 2.43 -27.88 11.89
C ALA A 636 1.96 -27.38 10.50
N MET A 637 1.95 -26.06 10.28
CA MET A 637 1.61 -25.48 8.97
C MET A 637 2.75 -25.60 7.94
N VAL A 638 4.02 -25.67 8.37
CA VAL A 638 5.17 -25.92 7.48
C VAL A 638 5.39 -27.42 7.22
N GLY A 639 5.07 -28.27 8.20
CA GLY A 639 5.35 -29.72 8.14
C GLY A 639 6.82 -30.10 8.35
N GLN A 640 7.68 -29.13 8.71
CA GLN A 640 9.10 -29.29 9.01
C GLN A 640 9.42 -28.63 10.35
N GLU A 641 10.56 -28.95 10.98
CA GLU A 641 10.99 -28.19 12.17
C GLU A 641 11.28 -26.73 11.83
N LEU A 642 10.96 -25.84 12.77
CA LEU A 642 11.23 -24.42 12.60
C LEU A 642 12.70 -24.12 12.91
N PRO A 643 13.37 -23.25 12.12
CA PRO A 643 14.72 -22.82 12.43
C PRO A 643 14.71 -22.12 13.78
N VAL A 644 15.52 -22.65 14.71
CA VAL A 644 15.78 -22.01 15.99
C VAL A 644 16.88 -20.99 15.74
N ALA A 645 16.74 -19.77 16.27
CA ALA A 645 17.91 -18.90 16.39
C ALA A 645 18.88 -19.56 17.39
N ASP A 646 20.12 -19.81 16.95
CA ASP A 646 21.13 -20.62 17.65
C ASP A 646 21.33 -20.24 19.13
N ASP A 647 22.03 -21.09 19.89
CA ASP A 647 22.42 -20.85 21.30
C ASP A 647 23.31 -19.60 21.55
N GLN A 648 23.49 -18.76 20.54
CA GLN A 648 24.17 -17.47 20.61
C GLN A 648 23.19 -16.28 20.73
N PRO A 649 23.64 -15.13 21.25
CA PRO A 649 22.98 -13.83 21.05
C PRO A 649 22.67 -13.58 19.56
N SER A 650 21.50 -13.01 19.25
CA SER A 650 21.22 -12.57 17.88
C SER A 650 20.09 -11.55 17.75
N THR A 651 20.07 -10.91 16.57
CA THR A 651 18.95 -10.11 16.05
C THR A 651 18.07 -10.98 15.15
N ILE A 652 16.75 -10.90 15.37
CA ILE A 652 15.70 -11.47 14.51
C ILE A 652 15.02 -10.32 13.77
N GLN A 653 15.04 -10.36 12.43
CA GLN A 653 14.39 -9.35 11.58
C GLN A 653 12.99 -9.81 11.18
N ILE A 654 11.99 -8.98 11.44
CA ILE A 654 10.62 -9.12 10.96
C ILE A 654 10.35 -8.03 9.90
N ALA A 655 10.69 -8.31 8.65
CA ALA A 655 10.40 -7.45 7.52
C ALA A 655 8.90 -7.46 7.21
N ARG A 656 8.25 -6.29 7.27
CA ARG A 656 6.85 -6.10 6.87
C ARG A 656 6.78 -5.44 5.50
N VAL A 657 6.19 -6.09 4.49
CA VAL A 657 5.92 -5.45 3.18
C VAL A 657 5.02 -4.21 3.37
N ARG A 658 5.13 -3.23 2.48
CA ARG A 658 4.31 -1.99 2.57
C ARG A 658 2.82 -2.33 2.66
N ASN A 659 2.10 -1.60 3.52
CA ASN A 659 0.65 -1.70 3.73
C ASN A 659 0.16 -3.07 4.27
N SER A 660 1.04 -3.98 4.68
CA SER A 660 0.62 -5.24 5.32
C SER A 660 0.06 -4.98 6.72
N THR A 661 -1.21 -5.31 6.92
CA THR A 661 -1.93 -5.30 8.21
C THR A 661 -1.68 -6.55 9.05
N TYR A 662 -0.96 -7.54 8.50
CA TYR A 662 -0.72 -8.84 9.12
C TYR A 662 0.39 -8.77 10.17
N VAL A 663 0.01 -8.92 11.44
CA VAL A 663 0.92 -8.95 12.60
C VAL A 663 0.79 -10.26 13.39
N PHE A 664 1.89 -10.63 14.06
CA PHE A 664 2.03 -11.89 14.80
C PHE A 664 2.89 -11.67 16.06
N PRO A 665 2.66 -12.35 17.20
CA PRO A 665 3.27 -11.97 18.48
C PRO A 665 4.67 -12.59 18.64
N TRP A 666 5.61 -12.23 17.77
CA TRP A 666 6.99 -12.72 17.77
C TRP A 666 7.67 -12.72 19.16
N PRO A 667 7.52 -11.69 20.04
CA PRO A 667 8.15 -11.69 21.36
C PRO A 667 7.69 -12.83 22.29
N VAL A 668 6.52 -13.44 22.06
CA VAL A 668 5.97 -14.50 22.92
C VAL A 668 6.33 -15.90 22.47
N LEU A 669 6.91 -16.10 21.28
CA LEU A 669 7.30 -17.45 20.82
C LEU A 669 8.29 -18.09 21.81
N TYR A 670 8.08 -19.40 22.07
CA TYR A 670 8.74 -20.13 23.14
C TYR A 670 9.40 -21.41 22.64
N ASP A 671 10.73 -21.49 22.72
CA ASP A 671 11.53 -22.59 22.16
C ASP A 671 11.77 -23.77 23.12
N LEU A 672 11.63 -23.59 24.43
CA LEU A 672 11.87 -24.69 25.37
C LEU A 672 10.70 -25.67 25.41
N HIS A 673 11.03 -26.96 25.46
CA HIS A 673 10.06 -28.06 25.44
C HIS A 673 9.24 -28.12 26.73
N LEU A 674 7.95 -27.77 26.64
CA LEU A 674 6.97 -27.96 27.71
C LEU A 674 5.88 -28.94 27.27
N ASN A 675 5.56 -29.92 28.10
CA ASN A 675 4.38 -30.77 27.94
C ASN A 675 3.12 -29.99 28.31
N ASP A 676 1.95 -30.53 27.98
CA ASP A 676 0.69 -30.04 28.53
C ASP A 676 0.54 -30.49 29.99
N PRO A 677 0.14 -29.59 30.91
CA PRO A 677 -0.09 -29.97 32.31
C PRO A 677 -1.27 -30.94 32.41
N PRO A 678 -1.25 -31.90 33.37
CA PRO A 678 -2.37 -32.80 33.61
C PRO A 678 -3.66 -32.04 33.92
N PHE A 679 -4.80 -32.58 33.47
CA PHE A 679 -6.12 -31.94 33.66
C PHE A 679 -6.38 -31.63 35.15
N GLY A 680 -6.59 -30.34 35.44
CA GLY A 680 -6.85 -29.83 36.80
C GLY A 680 -5.62 -29.31 37.55
N VAL A 681 -4.42 -29.35 36.96
CA VAL A 681 -3.19 -28.72 37.49
C VAL A 681 -3.04 -27.32 36.88
N GLU A 682 -2.64 -26.31 37.67
CA GLU A 682 -2.27 -24.99 37.13
C GLU A 682 -0.91 -25.06 36.43
N ASP A 683 -0.73 -24.41 35.27
CA ASP A 683 0.53 -24.42 34.50
C ASP A 683 1.78 -24.13 35.38
N SER A 684 1.66 -23.19 36.32
CA SER A 684 2.73 -22.77 37.25
C SER A 684 3.08 -23.78 38.34
N ASP A 685 2.21 -24.74 38.60
CA ASP A 685 2.40 -25.80 39.60
C ASP A 685 2.94 -27.09 38.95
N TRP A 686 2.91 -27.17 37.61
CA TRP A 686 3.45 -28.27 36.81
C TRP A 686 4.90 -28.03 36.36
N TYR A 687 5.21 -26.86 35.79
CA TYR A 687 6.55 -26.58 35.25
C TYR A 687 7.59 -26.30 36.34
N GLN A 688 8.83 -26.74 36.11
CA GLN A 688 9.96 -26.48 37.01
C GLN A 688 10.58 -25.10 36.71
N PRO A 689 10.56 -24.13 37.63
CA PRO A 689 11.16 -22.81 37.40
C PRO A 689 12.68 -22.90 37.25
N CYS A 690 13.24 -22.24 36.22
CA CYS A 690 14.68 -22.14 36.06
C CYS A 690 15.31 -21.28 37.17
N PRO A 691 16.46 -21.68 37.79
CA PRO A 691 17.09 -20.95 38.90
C PRO A 691 17.38 -19.47 38.66
N VAL A 692 17.51 -19.04 37.39
CA VAL A 692 17.66 -17.62 37.03
C VAL A 692 16.53 -16.74 37.57
N ILE A 693 15.33 -17.30 37.76
CA ILE A 693 14.15 -16.59 38.31
C ILE A 693 14.39 -16.17 39.77
N ASP A 694 15.06 -17.00 40.56
CA ASP A 694 15.32 -16.75 41.99
C ASP A 694 16.62 -15.98 42.24
N HIS A 695 17.39 -15.71 41.18
CA HIS A 695 18.72 -15.10 41.24
C HIS A 695 18.92 -13.95 40.23
N TRP A 696 17.82 -13.44 39.66
CA TRP A 696 17.81 -12.50 38.53
C TRP A 696 18.74 -11.29 38.67
N GLN A 697 18.78 -10.68 39.85
CA GLN A 697 19.64 -9.53 40.14
C GLN A 697 21.14 -9.86 39.92
N ARG A 698 21.58 -11.04 40.36
CA ARG A 698 22.97 -11.50 40.22
C ARG A 698 23.26 -12.05 38.83
N ASP A 699 22.35 -12.89 38.32
CA ASP A 699 22.60 -13.72 37.14
C ASP A 699 22.14 -13.08 35.82
N VAL A 700 21.43 -11.94 35.89
CA VAL A 700 21.04 -11.15 34.71
C VAL A 700 21.53 -9.70 34.82
N ILE A 701 21.15 -8.96 35.88
CA ILE A 701 21.44 -7.52 35.97
C ILE A 701 22.93 -7.26 36.22
N GLU A 702 23.49 -7.83 37.30
CA GLU A 702 24.92 -7.74 37.63
C GLU A 702 25.82 -8.51 36.65
N ALA A 703 25.25 -9.46 35.91
CA ALA A 703 25.91 -10.22 34.84
C ALA A 703 25.93 -9.50 33.48
N GLY A 704 25.39 -8.29 33.37
CA GLY A 704 25.42 -7.49 32.13
C GLY A 704 24.42 -7.92 31.06
N TYR A 705 23.24 -8.40 31.46
CA TYR A 705 22.14 -8.85 30.59
C TYR A 705 22.54 -9.92 29.57
N PRO A 706 23.04 -11.11 30.00
CA PRO A 706 23.38 -12.19 29.07
C PRO A 706 22.19 -12.57 28.17
N HIS A 707 22.46 -12.97 26.93
CA HIS A 707 21.42 -13.44 25.99
C HIS A 707 21.14 -14.94 26.10
N ALA A 708 22.10 -15.74 26.54
CA ALA A 708 21.91 -17.14 26.89
C ALA A 708 21.62 -17.28 28.39
N CYS A 709 20.82 -18.27 28.78
CA CYS A 709 20.58 -18.54 30.20
C CYS A 709 21.84 -19.13 30.86
N PRO A 710 22.33 -18.59 31.99
CA PRO A 710 23.45 -19.17 32.75
C PRO A 710 23.23 -20.63 33.20
N TYR A 711 21.96 -21.07 33.25
CA TYR A 711 21.55 -22.42 33.63
C TYR A 711 21.12 -23.29 32.43
N GLY A 712 21.36 -22.85 31.19
CA GLY A 712 20.85 -23.49 29.97
C GLY A 712 21.21 -24.98 29.84
N SER A 713 22.43 -25.36 30.21
CA SER A 713 22.90 -26.76 30.22
C SER A 713 22.20 -27.65 31.26
N GLY A 714 21.49 -27.05 32.22
CA GLY A 714 20.65 -27.75 33.21
C GLY A 714 19.17 -27.85 32.81
N HIS A 715 18.75 -27.18 31.72
CA HIS A 715 17.35 -27.23 31.26
C HIS A 715 16.93 -28.65 30.88
N ARG A 716 15.67 -28.97 31.18
CA ARG A 716 15.00 -30.24 30.84
C ARG A 716 13.65 -29.94 30.21
N VAL A 717 12.97 -30.98 29.72
CA VAL A 717 11.54 -30.87 29.42
C VAL A 717 10.79 -30.37 30.66
N ASP A 718 9.76 -29.54 30.46
CA ASP A 718 8.99 -28.86 31.51
C ASP A 718 9.78 -27.83 32.35
N THR A 719 10.95 -27.35 31.88
CA THR A 719 11.67 -26.23 32.51
C THR A 719 11.12 -24.88 32.05
N LEU A 720 10.48 -24.14 32.95
CA LEU A 720 10.02 -22.77 32.72
C LEU A 720 11.16 -21.77 32.93
N CYS A 721 11.80 -21.35 31.83
CA CYS A 721 12.84 -20.33 31.82
C CYS A 721 12.42 -19.10 30.99
N PRO A 722 12.66 -17.86 31.46
CA PRO A 722 12.51 -16.64 30.68
C PRO A 722 13.25 -16.65 29.33
N TYR A 723 14.43 -17.25 29.27
CA TYR A 723 15.23 -17.36 28.05
C TYR A 723 14.65 -18.29 26.98
N GLY A 724 13.54 -18.99 27.27
CA GLY A 724 12.77 -19.67 26.24
C GLY A 724 11.98 -18.72 25.34
N PHE A 725 11.68 -17.49 25.80
CA PHE A 725 10.94 -16.49 25.02
C PHE A 725 11.86 -15.70 24.09
N TRP A 726 11.46 -15.57 22.82
CA TRP A 726 12.19 -14.75 21.85
C TRP A 726 12.36 -13.30 22.32
N GLY A 727 11.32 -12.71 22.91
CA GLY A 727 11.32 -11.31 23.36
C GLY A 727 12.29 -10.97 24.49
N PHE A 728 12.79 -11.95 25.23
CA PHE A 728 13.78 -11.78 26.31
C PHE A 728 15.19 -12.24 25.89
N ARG A 729 15.30 -13.21 24.97
CA ARG A 729 16.55 -13.78 24.47
C ARG A 729 17.19 -12.92 23.36
N HIS A 730 16.41 -12.53 22.36
CA HIS A 730 16.90 -11.88 21.14
C HIS A 730 16.55 -10.39 21.09
N ALA A 731 17.34 -9.62 20.34
CA ALA A 731 16.83 -8.37 19.77
C ALA A 731 15.84 -8.73 18.65
N ILE A 732 14.66 -8.10 18.64
CA ILE A 732 13.66 -8.30 17.58
C ILE A 732 13.43 -6.94 16.95
N GLU A 733 13.72 -6.82 15.65
CA GLU A 733 13.41 -5.63 14.86
C GLU A 733 12.19 -5.89 13.97
N VAL A 734 11.29 -4.91 13.84
CA VAL A 734 10.14 -4.98 12.92
C VAL A 734 10.20 -3.84 11.89
N PRO A 735 11.29 -3.73 11.10
CA PRO A 735 11.52 -2.60 10.24
C PRO A 735 10.43 -2.49 9.16
N PRO A 736 9.86 -1.28 8.95
CA PRO A 736 9.01 -1.02 7.79
C PRO A 736 9.84 -1.14 6.51
N SER A 737 9.19 -1.46 5.39
CA SER A 737 9.78 -1.25 4.07
C SER A 737 10.08 0.24 3.87
N ALA A 738 11.36 0.59 3.64
CA ALA A 738 11.80 1.97 3.45
C ALA A 738 11.15 2.60 2.20
N ARG A 739 11.08 3.93 2.13
CA ARG A 739 10.39 4.66 1.04
C ARG A 739 11.36 4.93 -0.13
N PRO A 740 10.87 5.10 -1.37
CA PRO A 740 11.72 5.58 -2.45
C PRO A 740 12.31 6.96 -2.12
N GLY A 741 13.61 7.12 -2.35
CA GLY A 741 14.42 8.28 -1.97
C GLY A 741 14.77 8.40 -0.49
N ILE A 742 14.47 7.40 0.37
CA ILE A 742 14.66 7.49 1.83
C ILE A 742 15.23 6.19 2.42
N PRO A 743 16.44 6.19 3.01
CA PRO A 743 16.97 5.01 3.69
C PRO A 743 16.26 4.71 5.01
N MET A 744 16.25 3.43 5.41
CA MET A 744 16.02 3.08 6.81
C MET A 744 17.15 3.64 7.66
N ARG A 745 16.76 4.23 8.79
CA ARG A 745 17.69 4.89 9.70
C ARG A 745 18.23 3.88 10.69
N ARG A 746 19.55 3.88 10.85
CA ARG A 746 20.28 3.19 11.93
C ARG A 746 20.94 4.18 12.90
N GLU A 747 20.97 5.46 12.55
CA GLU A 747 21.57 6.52 13.38
C GLU A 747 20.68 7.76 13.39
N ILE A 748 20.47 8.30 14.60
CA ILE A 748 19.73 9.53 14.88
C ILE A 748 20.75 10.62 15.23
N PRO A 749 21.07 11.55 14.32
CA PRO A 749 22.12 12.54 14.53
C PRO A 749 21.70 13.65 15.50
N TYR A 750 22.55 13.94 16.49
CA TYR A 750 22.44 15.12 17.35
C TYR A 750 23.82 15.78 17.57
N ARG A 751 23.87 17.06 17.94
CA ARG A 751 25.14 17.81 18.12
C ARG A 751 25.48 17.99 19.60
N ASP A 752 24.84 18.97 20.23
CA ASP A 752 25.10 19.35 21.62
C ASP A 752 24.22 18.55 22.59
N ALA A 753 22.91 18.54 22.32
CA ALA A 753 21.85 17.90 23.08
C ALA A 753 20.74 17.45 22.11
N ALA A 754 19.99 16.40 22.45
CA ALA A 754 18.86 15.95 21.63
C ALA A 754 17.62 16.86 21.82
N ARG A 755 16.76 16.96 20.81
CA ARG A 755 15.48 17.66 20.85
C ARG A 755 14.34 16.64 20.89
N MET A 756 13.32 16.95 21.69
CA MET A 756 12.13 16.13 21.88
C MET A 756 10.87 17.00 21.84
N VAL A 757 9.84 16.54 21.12
CA VAL A 757 8.46 17.01 21.27
C VAL A 757 7.69 15.98 22.09
N VAL A 758 6.91 16.44 23.08
CA VAL A 758 6.12 15.56 23.96
C VAL A 758 4.63 15.88 23.83
N GLY A 759 3.82 14.93 23.39
CA GLY A 759 2.37 14.99 23.51
C GLY A 759 1.93 14.35 24.83
N GLN A 760 1.44 15.14 25.78
CA GLN A 760 1.03 14.65 27.11
C GLN A 760 -0.49 14.81 27.31
N THR A 761 -1.15 13.79 27.86
CA THR A 761 -2.52 13.90 28.40
C THR A 761 -2.54 14.71 29.72
N LEU A 762 -3.71 15.26 30.04
CA LEU A 762 -4.07 15.97 31.25
C LEU A 762 -5.34 15.39 31.91
N ASP A 763 -5.73 14.14 31.58
CA ASP A 763 -6.85 13.42 32.24
C ASP A 763 -6.69 13.45 33.77
N ASP A 764 -7.72 13.91 34.48
CA ASP A 764 -7.71 14.06 35.94
C ASP A 764 -7.85 12.72 36.70
N GLN A 765 -8.12 11.63 35.97
CA GLN A 765 -8.04 10.26 36.45
C GLN A 765 -6.59 9.74 36.54
N LEU A 766 -5.61 10.46 35.98
CA LEU A 766 -4.19 10.12 36.06
C LEU A 766 -3.44 10.96 37.12
N ASP A 767 -2.34 10.40 37.64
CA ASP A 767 -1.44 11.11 38.55
C ASP A 767 -0.58 12.10 37.74
N LEU A 768 -1.10 13.30 37.49
CA LEU A 768 -0.42 14.37 36.74
C LEU A 768 0.93 14.77 37.38
N GLY A 769 1.07 14.59 38.70
CA GLY A 769 2.34 14.77 39.41
C GLY A 769 3.37 13.73 38.98
N ALA A 770 2.97 12.47 38.88
CA ALA A 770 3.79 11.40 38.33
C ALA A 770 4.09 11.59 36.83
N ILE A 771 3.18 12.15 36.01
CA ILE A 771 3.49 12.50 34.61
C ILE A 771 4.63 13.51 34.56
N SER A 772 4.52 14.62 35.30
CA SER A 772 5.55 15.68 35.28
C SER A 772 6.90 15.16 35.78
N ALA A 773 6.90 14.36 36.86
CA ALA A 773 8.11 13.74 37.40
C ALA A 773 8.72 12.68 36.46
N HIS A 774 7.90 11.94 35.71
CA HIS A 774 8.32 10.98 34.69
C HIS A 774 9.03 11.67 33.52
N LEU A 775 8.41 12.70 32.94
CA LEU A 775 8.99 13.46 31.83
C LEU A 775 10.32 14.10 32.21
N THR A 776 10.44 14.66 33.42
CA THR A 776 11.69 15.23 33.91
C THR A 776 12.79 14.20 34.22
N ARG A 777 12.46 12.90 34.33
CA ARG A 777 13.49 11.83 34.31
C ARG A 777 13.97 11.57 32.88
N ILE A 778 13.06 11.35 31.93
CA ILE A 778 13.39 11.18 30.51
C ILE A 778 14.23 12.35 29.96
N GLU A 779 13.82 13.59 30.23
CA GLU A 779 14.52 14.81 29.79
C GLU A 779 15.97 14.87 30.29
N ARG A 780 16.20 14.46 31.55
CA ARG A 780 17.51 14.40 32.19
C ARG A 780 18.36 13.28 31.59
N ASP A 781 17.78 12.10 31.43
CA ASP A 781 18.51 10.88 31.05
C ASP A 781 18.95 10.93 29.58
N LEU A 782 18.10 11.45 28.68
CA LEU A 782 18.45 11.76 27.29
C LEU A 782 19.24 13.08 27.10
N GLN A 783 19.48 13.83 28.17
CA GLN A 783 20.15 15.15 28.14
C GLN A 783 19.51 16.12 27.12
N VAL A 784 18.18 16.20 27.06
CA VAL A 784 17.49 16.95 25.98
C VAL A 784 17.55 18.47 26.17
N GLN A 785 17.60 19.20 25.07
CA GLN A 785 17.41 20.65 25.02
C GLN A 785 15.92 20.99 25.22
N ALA A 786 15.47 20.98 26.47
CA ALA A 786 14.14 21.44 26.95
C ALA A 786 12.95 20.98 26.07
N ALA A 787 12.43 19.79 26.35
CA ALA A 787 11.40 19.16 25.53
C ALA A 787 10.15 20.04 25.35
N ALA A 788 9.68 20.14 24.10
CA ALA A 788 8.48 20.88 23.76
C ALA A 788 7.24 20.09 24.19
N ARG A 789 6.84 20.23 25.45
CA ARG A 789 5.63 19.61 26.02
C ARG A 789 4.39 20.33 25.50
N GLN A 790 3.52 19.57 24.82
CA GLN A 790 2.31 20.03 24.15
C GLN A 790 1.09 19.29 24.70
N THR A 791 -0.01 20.04 24.82
CA THR A 791 -1.29 19.58 25.37
C THR A 791 -2.45 19.98 24.47
N SER A 792 -2.18 20.13 23.17
CA SER A 792 -3.19 20.32 22.13
C SER A 792 -2.69 19.84 20.78
N THR A 793 -3.60 19.35 19.94
CA THR A 793 -3.35 18.76 18.61
C THR A 793 -2.66 19.77 17.69
N ALA A 794 -3.14 21.02 17.67
CA ALA A 794 -2.54 22.09 16.88
C ALA A 794 -1.13 22.50 17.38
N GLY A 795 -0.93 22.58 18.70
CA GLY A 795 0.38 22.89 19.29
C GLY A 795 1.41 21.77 19.04
N PHE A 796 0.96 20.52 19.08
CA PHE A 796 1.78 19.35 18.79
C PHE A 796 2.15 19.26 17.30
N GLY A 797 1.19 19.35 16.37
CA GLY A 797 1.46 19.32 14.93
C GLY A 797 2.40 20.44 14.46
N ALA A 798 2.29 21.64 15.05
CA ALA A 798 3.23 22.74 14.83
C ALA A 798 4.61 22.50 15.44
N ALA A 799 4.70 21.88 16.62
CA ALA A 799 5.99 21.54 17.25
C ALA A 799 6.75 20.44 16.49
N LEU A 800 6.04 19.52 15.81
CA LEU A 800 6.65 18.49 14.96
C LEU A 800 7.37 19.05 13.72
N ALA A 801 7.09 20.30 13.31
CA ALA A 801 7.82 20.99 12.25
C ALA A 801 9.22 21.51 12.67
N ALA A 802 9.68 21.20 13.88
CA ALA A 802 10.97 21.64 14.38
C ALA A 802 12.16 20.96 13.65
N PRO A 803 13.15 21.71 13.13
CA PRO A 803 14.34 21.12 12.51
C PRO A 803 15.26 20.46 13.55
N GLU A 804 16.03 19.47 13.10
CA GLU A 804 16.92 18.63 13.93
C GLU A 804 16.18 17.98 15.11
N LEU A 805 14.99 17.44 14.88
CA LEU A 805 14.19 16.72 15.89
C LEU A 805 14.62 15.25 15.96
N GLN A 806 15.08 14.78 17.13
CA GLN A 806 15.50 13.39 17.34
C GLN A 806 14.41 12.50 17.95
N PHE A 807 13.47 13.08 18.71
CA PHE A 807 12.45 12.31 19.42
C PHE A 807 11.04 12.92 19.33
N VAL A 808 10.07 12.05 19.10
CA VAL A 808 8.64 12.35 19.32
C VAL A 808 8.13 11.40 20.38
N TYR A 809 7.73 11.92 21.54
CA TYR A 809 7.20 11.12 22.64
C TYR A 809 5.72 11.41 22.87
N PHE A 810 4.89 10.38 22.96
CA PHE A 810 3.54 10.53 23.50
C PHE A 810 3.46 9.84 24.86
N PHE A 811 2.89 10.53 25.83
CA PHE A 811 2.43 9.94 27.10
C PHE A 811 0.94 10.24 27.24
N CYS A 812 0.13 9.32 26.74
CA CYS A 812 -1.23 9.61 26.24
C CYS A 812 -2.20 8.47 26.54
N HIS A 813 -3.49 8.71 26.34
CA HIS A 813 -4.44 7.61 26.11
C HIS A 813 -4.34 7.20 24.64
N GLY A 814 -4.55 5.91 24.36
CA GLY A 814 -4.74 5.42 23.00
C GLY A 814 -6.11 4.76 22.92
N LEU A 815 -6.91 5.17 21.93
CA LEU A 815 -8.31 4.83 21.80
C LEU A 815 -8.57 4.16 20.43
N ARG A 816 -9.52 3.23 20.42
CA ARG A 816 -10.16 2.75 19.19
C ARG A 816 -11.51 3.45 19.09
N GLU A 817 -11.69 4.25 18.05
CA GLU A 817 -12.97 4.85 17.59
C GLU A 817 -13.87 5.42 18.71
N SER A 818 -13.81 6.74 18.93
CA SER A 818 -14.80 7.41 19.76
C SER A 818 -16.16 7.42 19.05
N GLN A 819 -17.28 7.20 19.76
CA GLN A 819 -18.64 7.05 19.19
C GLN A 819 -19.23 8.36 18.62
N ARG A 820 -18.41 9.25 18.06
CA ARG A 820 -18.76 10.62 17.70
C ARG A 820 -18.37 11.01 16.26
N ASP A 821 -17.39 10.33 15.67
CA ASP A 821 -16.89 10.62 14.32
C ASP A 821 -16.29 9.33 13.71
N PRO A 822 -16.71 8.86 12.52
CA PRO A 822 -16.23 7.61 11.92
C PRO A 822 -14.80 7.72 11.33
N CYS A 823 -13.83 8.10 12.17
CA CYS A 823 -12.42 8.08 11.83
C CYS A 823 -11.90 6.64 11.69
N ILE A 824 -11.52 6.24 10.48
CA ILE A 824 -11.16 4.84 10.13
C ILE A 824 -9.73 4.47 10.56
N GLY A 825 -9.42 4.63 11.86
CA GLY A 825 -8.11 4.34 12.44
C GLY A 825 -8.05 4.57 13.96
N PRO A 826 -6.92 4.22 14.60
CA PRO A 826 -6.69 4.51 16.01
C PRO A 826 -6.43 6.01 16.23
N VAL A 827 -6.75 6.50 17.43
CA VAL A 827 -6.45 7.88 17.87
C VAL A 827 -5.69 7.88 19.19
N VAL A 828 -4.95 8.96 19.49
CA VAL A 828 -4.32 9.19 20.79
C VAL A 828 -4.79 10.50 21.40
N GLU A 829 -5.09 10.49 22.70
CA GLU A 829 -5.56 11.68 23.41
C GLU A 829 -4.40 12.40 24.10
N ILE A 830 -4.23 13.69 23.79
CA ILE A 830 -3.36 14.62 24.52
C ILE A 830 -4.20 15.78 25.07
N GLY A 831 -3.62 16.57 25.99
CA GLY A 831 -4.38 17.61 26.67
C GLY A 831 -5.59 17.04 27.42
N VAL A 832 -6.73 17.72 27.34
CA VAL A 832 -8.00 17.26 27.88
C VAL A 832 -8.92 16.95 26.70
N HIS A 833 -9.02 15.66 26.33
CA HIS A 833 -9.87 15.20 25.22
C HIS A 833 -9.56 15.84 23.85
N ASP A 834 -8.28 16.15 23.56
CA ASP A 834 -7.81 16.57 22.24
C ASP A 834 -7.22 15.35 21.51
N GLU A 835 -8.00 14.78 20.59
CA GLU A 835 -7.69 13.53 19.88
C GLU A 835 -6.84 13.79 18.62
N ILE A 836 -5.66 13.13 18.54
CA ILE A 836 -4.82 13.07 17.34
C ILE A 836 -5.10 11.76 16.60
N SER A 837 -5.46 11.83 15.31
CA SER A 837 -5.70 10.67 14.44
C SER A 837 -4.54 10.38 13.48
N THR A 838 -4.47 9.15 12.97
CA THR A 838 -3.46 8.76 11.95
C THR A 838 -3.60 9.55 10.64
N HIS A 839 -4.81 9.97 10.28
CA HIS A 839 -5.06 10.85 9.14
C HIS A 839 -4.48 12.25 9.35
N GLN A 840 -4.55 12.82 10.56
CA GLN A 840 -3.95 14.13 10.85
C GLN A 840 -2.43 14.11 10.73
N ILE A 841 -1.75 13.01 11.10
CA ILE A 841 -0.30 12.86 10.87
C ILE A 841 0.04 12.97 9.38
N ALA A 842 -0.70 12.25 8.51
CA ALA A 842 -0.52 12.34 7.06
C ALA A 842 -0.91 13.72 6.49
N THR A 843 -1.94 14.36 7.06
CA THR A 843 -2.33 15.74 6.71
C THR A 843 -1.22 16.73 7.05
N TRP A 844 -0.55 16.58 8.20
CA TRP A 844 0.55 17.45 8.61
C TRP A 844 1.78 17.27 7.71
N ASP A 845 2.12 16.04 7.34
CA ASP A 845 3.18 15.72 6.36
C ASP A 845 2.92 16.40 4.99
N ALA A 846 1.66 16.45 4.55
CA ALA A 846 1.28 17.10 3.30
C ALA A 846 1.19 18.65 3.38
N THR A 847 0.85 19.23 4.54
CA THR A 847 0.41 20.65 4.65
C THR A 847 1.23 21.52 5.59
N LEU A 848 1.52 21.07 6.81
CA LEU A 848 2.25 21.86 7.82
C LEU A 848 3.76 21.69 7.69
N TRP A 849 4.20 20.47 7.38
CA TRP A 849 5.61 20.07 7.24
C TRP A 849 6.05 20.33 5.80
N THR A 850 5.99 21.62 5.41
CA THR A 850 5.91 22.11 4.02
C THR A 850 6.73 21.32 2.97
N PRO A 851 6.24 21.15 1.72
CA PRO A 851 6.89 20.38 0.64
C PRO A 851 8.32 20.80 0.19
N ARG A 852 9.01 21.65 0.94
CA ARG A 852 10.43 22.03 0.77
C ARG A 852 11.32 21.64 1.96
N GLN A 853 10.79 21.04 3.01
CA GLN A 853 11.55 20.80 4.25
C GLN A 853 11.93 19.33 4.44
N GLU A 854 13.11 18.96 3.96
CA GLU A 854 13.81 17.69 4.15
C GLU A 854 14.16 17.38 5.63
N HIS A 855 13.58 18.09 6.59
CA HIS A 855 13.94 18.05 8.00
C HIS A 855 13.67 16.69 8.67
N TRP A 856 12.52 16.05 8.45
CA TRP A 856 12.32 14.66 8.89
C TRP A 856 13.10 13.66 8.02
N ARG A 857 13.31 13.93 6.72
CA ARG A 857 14.18 13.08 5.88
C ARG A 857 15.62 13.04 6.39
N SER A 858 16.12 14.11 7.00
CA SER A 858 17.50 14.25 7.48
C SER A 858 17.68 13.96 8.98
N ALA A 859 16.78 14.45 9.84
CA ALA A 859 16.84 14.21 11.29
C ALA A 859 16.20 12.89 11.71
N ALA A 860 15.12 12.49 11.01
CA ALA A 860 14.36 11.25 11.16
C ALA A 860 14.14 10.82 12.63
N PRO A 861 13.22 11.47 13.36
CA PRO A 861 13.04 11.21 14.78
C PRO A 861 12.61 9.76 15.05
N LEU A 862 13.01 9.22 16.21
CA LEU A 862 12.37 8.04 16.78
C LEU A 862 11.06 8.45 17.45
N VAL A 863 9.96 7.81 17.05
CA VAL A 863 8.65 8.02 17.65
C VAL A 863 8.40 6.96 18.72
N VAL A 864 8.06 7.37 19.95
CA VAL A 864 7.71 6.47 21.04
C VAL A 864 6.32 6.84 21.54
N ILE A 865 5.32 6.01 21.24
CA ILE A 865 3.90 6.27 21.52
C ILE A 865 3.48 5.49 22.76
N ASN A 866 3.73 6.04 23.95
CA ASN A 866 3.52 5.36 25.22
C ASN A 866 2.09 5.60 25.76
N GLY A 867 1.13 5.02 25.06
CA GLY A 867 -0.29 4.96 25.45
C GLY A 867 -0.83 3.53 25.37
N CYS A 868 -2.16 3.39 25.29
CA CYS A 868 -2.81 2.07 25.19
C CYS A 868 -2.99 1.63 23.72
N ARG A 869 -2.59 0.40 23.37
CA ARG A 869 -2.79 -0.20 22.03
C ARG A 869 -2.22 0.65 20.87
N THR A 870 -1.19 1.47 21.12
CA THR A 870 -0.74 2.51 20.17
C THR A 870 -0.05 1.99 18.92
N VAL A 871 0.40 0.73 18.91
CA VAL A 871 0.88 0.02 17.71
C VAL A 871 0.10 -1.27 17.46
N GLU A 872 -1.14 -1.34 17.96
CA GLU A 872 -2.10 -2.38 17.58
C GLU A 872 -2.51 -2.19 16.11
N ILE A 873 -1.69 -2.72 15.20
CA ILE A 873 -2.09 -2.95 13.80
C ILE A 873 -3.18 -4.03 13.81
N SER A 874 -4.25 -3.79 13.05
CA SER A 874 -5.25 -4.80 12.67
C SER A 874 -5.98 -4.38 11.38
N PRO A 875 -6.59 -5.33 10.64
CA PRO A 875 -7.19 -5.08 9.33
C PRO A 875 -8.38 -4.10 9.32
N GLU A 876 -9.02 -3.85 10.46
CA GLU A 876 -10.15 -2.92 10.59
C GLU A 876 -9.72 -1.44 10.62
N ALA A 877 -8.42 -1.14 10.60
CA ALA A 877 -7.89 0.23 10.54
C ALA A 877 -7.15 0.46 9.21
N LEU A 878 -7.54 1.47 8.43
CA LEU A 878 -6.94 1.75 7.12
C LEU A 878 -5.49 2.25 7.22
N VAL A 879 -5.15 2.98 8.29
CA VAL A 879 -3.81 3.51 8.55
C VAL A 879 -3.49 3.41 10.03
N SER A 880 -2.41 2.71 10.38
CA SER A 880 -1.88 2.66 11.75
C SER A 880 -0.93 3.83 12.04
N PHE A 881 -0.65 4.13 13.32
CA PHE A 881 0.39 5.11 13.67
C PHE A 881 1.78 4.69 13.20
N VAL A 882 2.05 3.39 13.08
CA VAL A 882 3.32 2.89 12.52
C VAL A 882 3.44 3.31 11.06
N ASP A 883 2.41 3.08 10.27
CA ASP A 883 2.40 3.45 8.85
C ASP A 883 2.41 4.98 8.68
N ALA A 884 1.63 5.73 9.47
CA ALA A 884 1.57 7.19 9.40
C ALA A 884 2.91 7.88 9.72
N PHE A 885 3.61 7.49 10.79
CA PHE A 885 4.91 8.10 11.13
C PHE A 885 6.06 7.59 10.26
N THR A 886 5.99 6.38 9.71
CA THR A 886 7.00 5.90 8.75
C THR A 886 6.75 6.50 7.35
N HIS A 887 5.50 6.86 7.01
CA HIS A 887 5.18 7.75 5.90
C HIS A 887 5.91 9.10 6.08
N ALA A 888 5.79 9.72 7.25
CA ALA A 888 6.46 10.97 7.61
C ALA A 888 8.01 10.90 7.70
N SER A 889 8.64 9.78 7.35
CA SER A 889 10.11 9.59 7.38
C SER A 889 10.74 9.53 8.78
N SER A 890 10.00 9.10 9.81
CA SER A 890 10.61 8.75 11.11
C SER A 890 11.66 7.63 10.97
N ALA A 891 12.60 7.55 11.91
CA ALA A 891 13.52 6.41 12.01
C ALA A 891 12.81 5.10 12.44
N GLY A 892 11.59 5.22 12.98
CA GLY A 892 10.73 4.12 13.34
C GLY A 892 9.79 4.49 14.49
N VAL A 893 8.98 3.50 14.90
CA VAL A 893 7.91 3.69 15.88
C VAL A 893 7.95 2.59 16.94
N ILE A 894 8.02 2.97 18.22
CA ILE A 894 7.88 2.08 19.37
C ILE A 894 6.55 2.39 20.06
N GLY A 895 5.78 1.38 20.42
CA GLY A 895 4.54 1.57 21.19
C GLY A 895 3.97 0.25 21.69
N THR A 896 2.69 0.25 22.08
CA THR A 896 2.08 -0.85 22.85
C THR A 896 1.06 -1.67 22.06
N GLU A 897 1.04 -2.98 22.30
CA GLU A 897 0.04 -3.93 21.79
C GLU A 897 -1.23 -3.99 22.65
N VAL A 898 -1.19 -3.46 23.88
CA VAL A 898 -2.24 -3.63 24.90
C VAL A 898 -2.45 -2.36 25.73
N MET A 899 -3.47 -2.37 26.57
CA MET A 899 -3.73 -1.30 27.52
C MET A 899 -2.76 -1.41 28.71
N LEU A 900 -2.11 -0.30 29.08
CA LEU A 900 -1.16 -0.21 30.20
C LEU A 900 -1.68 0.73 31.28
N HIS A 901 -1.19 0.55 32.50
CA HIS A 901 -1.41 1.47 33.62
C HIS A 901 -0.27 2.48 33.63
N GLN A 902 -0.58 3.75 33.89
CA GLN A 902 0.34 4.88 33.89
C GLN A 902 1.73 4.58 34.48
N LYS A 903 1.80 3.94 35.66
CA LYS A 903 3.08 3.62 36.34
C LYS A 903 3.93 2.55 35.64
N VAL A 904 3.30 1.61 34.94
CA VAL A 904 4.01 0.59 34.15
C VAL A 904 4.52 1.19 32.85
N ALA A 905 3.69 2.01 32.18
CA ALA A 905 4.08 2.76 31.00
C ALA A 905 5.25 3.71 31.30
N ALA A 906 5.17 4.46 32.41
CA ALA A 906 6.22 5.38 32.83
C ALA A 906 7.56 4.68 33.08
N GLU A 907 7.57 3.58 33.85
CA GLU A 907 8.83 2.84 34.09
C GLU A 907 9.37 2.21 32.80
N ALA A 908 8.53 1.62 31.95
CA ALA A 908 8.99 1.01 30.70
C ALA A 908 9.72 2.02 29.79
N ALA A 909 9.18 3.23 29.63
CA ALA A 909 9.83 4.28 28.87
C ALA A 909 11.08 4.85 29.57
N GLU A 910 11.08 4.98 30.90
CA GLU A 910 12.28 5.38 31.66
C GLU A 910 13.42 4.36 31.50
N ARG A 911 13.13 3.05 31.53
CA ARG A 911 14.13 2.02 31.25
C ARG A 911 14.60 2.08 29.81
N PHE A 912 13.68 2.12 28.84
CA PHE A 912 14.04 2.18 27.43
C PHE A 912 14.94 3.38 27.12
N PHE A 913 14.52 4.59 27.49
CA PHE A 913 15.32 5.78 27.24
C PHE A 913 16.60 5.81 28.07
N GLY A 914 16.62 5.28 29.29
CA GLY A 914 17.84 5.15 30.10
C GLY A 914 18.89 4.25 29.44
N HIS A 915 18.49 3.11 28.88
CA HIS A 915 19.38 2.22 28.11
C HIS A 915 19.77 2.86 26.75
N PHE A 916 18.82 3.47 26.04
CA PHE A 916 19.05 4.09 24.73
C PHE A 916 19.92 5.37 24.78
N ALA A 917 19.97 6.04 25.94
CA ALA A 917 20.80 7.21 26.20
C ALA A 917 22.19 6.90 26.77
N ASP A 918 22.53 5.62 26.94
CA ASP A 918 23.79 5.21 27.58
C ASP A 918 25.00 5.80 26.81
N PRO A 919 26.00 6.38 27.51
CA PRO A 919 27.21 6.93 26.88
C PRO A 919 28.02 5.93 26.02
N GLU A 920 27.86 4.63 26.23
CA GLU A 920 28.46 3.58 25.37
C GLU A 920 27.65 3.32 24.09
N GLY A 921 26.41 3.84 23.99
CA GLY A 921 25.60 3.90 22.77
C GLY A 921 24.88 2.60 22.42
N LEU A 922 23.99 2.13 23.30
CA LEU A 922 23.15 0.95 23.01
C LEU A 922 22.15 1.22 21.88
N ASP A 923 21.91 0.19 21.08
CA ASP A 923 20.91 0.21 20.01
C ASP A 923 19.47 -0.01 20.54
N ALA A 924 18.47 0.30 19.71
CA ALA A 924 17.06 0.19 20.04
C ALA A 924 16.63 -1.25 20.38
N GLY A 925 17.22 -2.26 19.71
CA GLY A 925 16.91 -3.67 19.93
C GLY A 925 17.35 -4.14 21.32
N GLU A 926 18.59 -3.83 21.69
CA GLU A 926 19.15 -4.13 23.00
C GLU A 926 18.55 -3.25 24.11
N ALA A 927 18.29 -1.97 23.87
CA ALA A 927 17.61 -1.10 24.84
C ALA A 927 16.19 -1.59 25.15
N ILE A 928 15.44 -2.06 24.14
CA ILE A 928 14.14 -2.73 24.34
C ILE A 928 14.32 -4.07 25.09
N ARG A 929 15.32 -4.89 24.74
CA ARG A 929 15.56 -6.17 25.44
C ARG A 929 15.95 -5.96 26.90
N ARG A 930 16.79 -4.98 27.23
CA ARG A 930 17.15 -4.64 28.61
C ARG A 930 15.97 -4.06 29.39
N MET A 931 15.16 -3.17 28.80
CA MET A 931 13.89 -2.72 29.38
C MET A 931 12.98 -3.90 29.72
N ARG A 932 12.86 -4.89 28.82
CA ARG A 932 12.08 -6.10 29.06
C ARG A 932 12.62 -6.93 30.23
N LEU A 933 13.94 -7.11 30.32
CA LEU A 933 14.60 -7.87 31.40
C LEU A 933 14.57 -7.14 32.76
N ASP A 934 14.61 -5.81 32.76
CA ASP A 934 14.46 -4.95 33.94
C ASP A 934 13.07 -5.11 34.58
N LEU A 935 12.02 -5.02 33.77
CA LEU A 935 10.65 -5.27 34.21
C LEU A 935 10.49 -6.72 34.66
N LEU A 936 11.07 -7.67 33.92
CA LEU A 936 10.94 -9.09 34.25
C LEU A 936 11.62 -9.45 35.58
N GLY A 937 12.69 -8.75 35.97
CA GLY A 937 13.33 -8.87 37.29
C GLY A 937 12.43 -8.47 38.46
N LYS A 938 11.39 -7.67 38.22
CA LYS A 938 10.31 -7.37 39.18
C LYS A 938 9.14 -8.36 39.11
N GLY A 939 9.23 -9.38 38.27
CA GLY A 939 8.11 -10.26 37.92
C GLY A 939 7.11 -9.61 36.96
N ASN A 940 7.51 -8.58 36.22
CA ASN A 940 6.64 -7.81 35.32
C ASN A 940 6.86 -8.17 33.85
N VAL A 941 5.89 -8.89 33.29
CA VAL A 941 5.91 -9.37 31.90
C VAL A 941 5.55 -8.30 30.85
N MET A 942 5.19 -7.09 31.27
CA MET A 942 4.65 -6.06 30.35
C MET A 942 5.69 -5.44 29.41
N GLY A 943 6.98 -5.72 29.57
CA GLY A 943 7.95 -5.40 28.53
C GLY A 943 7.63 -6.08 27.18
N LEU A 944 6.97 -7.25 27.20
CA LEU A 944 6.50 -7.93 25.99
C LEU A 944 5.35 -7.18 25.28
N ALA A 945 4.72 -6.20 25.93
CA ALA A 945 3.70 -5.35 25.31
C ALA A 945 4.29 -4.36 24.29
N TYR A 946 5.60 -4.12 24.29
CA TYR A 946 6.25 -3.14 23.44
C TYR A 946 6.83 -3.77 22.17
N THR A 947 6.40 -3.28 21.01
CA THR A 947 6.87 -3.71 19.69
C THR A 947 7.69 -2.57 19.04
N PRO A 948 8.98 -2.79 18.69
CA PRO A 948 9.80 -1.80 18.00
C PRO A 948 9.70 -1.95 16.47
N TYR A 949 8.94 -1.05 15.85
CA TYR A 949 8.86 -0.91 14.39
C TYR A 949 9.97 0.04 13.88
N CYS A 950 11.21 -0.37 14.12
CA CYS A 950 12.46 0.26 13.68
C CYS A 950 13.48 -0.86 13.38
N SER A 951 14.68 -0.50 12.91
CA SER A 951 15.81 -1.44 12.99
C SER A 951 16.25 -1.60 14.45
N ALA A 952 16.74 -2.79 14.81
CA ALA A 952 17.37 -3.04 16.10
C ALA A 952 18.57 -2.12 16.29
N GLU A 953 19.40 -1.96 15.25
CA GLU A 953 20.64 -1.19 15.27
C GLU A 953 20.46 0.33 15.38
N LEU A 954 19.22 0.82 15.39
CA LEU A 954 18.93 2.24 15.53
C LEU A 954 19.54 2.79 16.83
N ARG A 955 20.44 3.77 16.74
CA ARG A 955 21.12 4.39 17.90
C ARG A 955 21.18 5.92 17.79
N LEU A 956 21.50 6.59 18.90
CA LEU A 956 21.91 8.00 18.88
C LEU A 956 23.34 8.15 18.33
N LEU A 957 23.55 9.09 17.42
CA LEU A 957 24.89 9.47 16.94
C LEU A 957 25.20 10.92 17.31
N ARG A 958 26.25 11.12 18.13
CA ARG A 958 26.74 12.47 18.42
C ARG A 958 27.68 12.97 17.34
N ILE A 959 27.28 14.02 16.64
CA ILE A 959 28.08 14.76 15.67
C ILE A 959 29.00 15.76 16.42
N PRO A 960 30.34 15.65 16.29
CA PRO A 960 31.26 16.59 16.92
C PRO A 960 31.11 18.04 16.42
N PRO A 961 31.37 19.05 17.27
CA PRO A 961 31.46 20.44 16.83
C PRO A 961 32.52 20.61 15.72
N GLY A 962 32.13 21.21 14.60
CA GLY A 962 33.02 21.49 13.46
C GLY A 962 33.13 20.38 12.41
N SER A 963 32.49 19.21 12.57
CA SER A 963 32.42 18.21 11.51
C SER A 963 31.29 18.50 10.51
N GLU A 964 31.51 19.45 9.61
CA GLU A 964 30.67 19.63 8.42
C GLU A 964 31.00 18.52 7.41
N ARG A 965 30.17 17.47 7.37
CA ARG A 965 30.00 16.70 6.13
C ARG A 965 29.23 17.60 5.16
N GLY A 966 29.79 17.85 3.98
CA GLY A 966 29.01 18.46 2.90
C GLY A 966 27.80 17.58 2.57
N ALA A 967 26.64 18.21 2.40
CA ALA A 967 25.40 17.56 1.97
C ALA A 967 25.38 17.42 0.44
#